data_AF-A0A979FIK1-F1
#
_entry.id   AF-A0A979FIK1-F1
#
_cell.length_a   1.000
_cell.length_b   1.000
_cell.length_c   1.000
_cell.angle_alpha   90.00
_cell.angle_beta   90.00
_cell.angle_gamma   90.00
#
_symmetry.space_group_name_H-M   'P 1'
#
loop_
_entity.id
_entity.type
_entity.pdbx_description
1 polymer ?
#
loop_
_entity_poly.entity_id
_entity_poly.type
_entity_poly.pdbx_seq_one_letter_code
_entity_poly.pdbx_strand_id
1 'polypeptide(L)'
;MIRFLALFAVVALASARVSYEGFQVWRLEVSEEQKPAFNAILEKHNMDVWGRGKDWIDVLVDPKLRHGVMTSLAAKAIHSSIMIQDVQPLIERDFARLAKKNKDLKIAFDDYNTWEEIEAYLAGLPASDDRTSLVSLGKTVEGRDLWQLKISVGAGKKAVWIDCGIHAREWIGPATCLWGIDFLLNNYGSDAGATALLDAYDLYVLPVNNPDGYAYTWSDDRLWRKNRASYPDNVCVGVDLNRNFEDHFGGAGTSDDSCSETYRGPSAASEPETQHVQAAITALASEAAALFSIHSYSQLWMYPYGYTSDLPPDAAELDRISAIGVEALTAVHGTAYQYGPLSSTLYSAASITIDYSYAAGITYSFTLELRDTGTYGFLLPAIEIVPTAEETWAGLIAGILNARQRDVTSLFSMIRFLALFTVVALASAKVSYEGFQVWRLEVSEEQKPAVNSILEEHNMDEWGEGKDWIDVLVDPKLRHGVMTSLAAKAIHSSILIQDVQRLIEQDFARVAKKNKALKIVFDDYNTWEEIEAYLAGLPASDDRTSLVSLGKTVEGRDLWQLKISVGAGKKAVWIDCGIHAREWIGQATCLWGIDFLLNNYGSDAGATALLDAYDLYFLPVNNPDGYAYTWSDDRLWRKNRASYPDNVCAGVDLNRNFDDHFGGAGTSGNSCSETYRGPSAASEPETQHVQAAITALAPEAAALFSIHSYSQLWMYPYGYTSDLPPDAAELDRVSAIGVEALTAVHGTPYQYGPVSTTIYPAASTTIDYSYAAGINYSFTLELRDTGTFGFLLPAIEIVPTAEETWAGLIAGILAIP
;
A
#
# COMPACT_ATOMS: atom_id res chain seq x y z
N MET A 1 8.02 -36.35 -59.08
CA MET A 1 7.33 -35.06 -58.89
C MET A 1 6.82 -35.00 -57.46
N ILE A 2 7.60 -34.40 -56.56
CA ILE A 2 7.28 -34.29 -55.13
C ILE A 2 7.17 -32.80 -54.81
N ARG A 3 6.06 -32.42 -54.18
CA ARG A 3 5.68 -31.07 -53.76
C ARG A 3 6.60 -30.59 -52.63
N PHE A 4 7.09 -29.35 -52.69
CA PHE A 4 7.68 -28.65 -51.55
C PHE A 4 6.70 -27.57 -51.08
N LEU A 5 6.25 -27.69 -49.82
CA LEU A 5 5.71 -26.58 -49.03
C LEU A 5 6.90 -25.76 -48.52
N ALA A 6 6.87 -24.44 -48.73
CA ALA A 6 7.73 -23.50 -48.03
C ALA A 6 6.97 -23.01 -46.78
N LEU A 7 7.50 -23.34 -45.60
CA LEU A 7 7.06 -22.82 -44.32
C LEU A 7 7.78 -21.47 -44.09
N PHE A 8 7.06 -20.35 -44.07
CA PHE A 8 7.58 -19.08 -43.58
C PHE A 8 7.53 -19.11 -42.04
N ALA A 9 8.68 -19.14 -41.39
CA ALA A 9 8.80 -18.84 -39.98
C ALA A 9 8.85 -17.31 -39.81
N VAL A 10 7.79 -16.73 -39.24
CA VAL A 10 7.80 -15.35 -38.75
C VAL A 10 8.50 -15.38 -37.40
N VAL A 11 9.73 -14.86 -37.36
CA VAL A 11 10.41 -14.53 -36.10
C VAL A 11 9.79 -13.22 -35.60
N ALA A 12 8.97 -13.30 -34.57
CA ALA A 12 8.52 -12.12 -33.83
C ALA A 12 9.73 -11.54 -33.09
N LEU A 13 10.25 -10.41 -33.58
CA LEU A 13 11.12 -9.54 -32.78
C LEU A 13 10.23 -8.91 -31.72
N ALA A 14 10.28 -9.39 -30.48
CA ALA A 14 9.68 -8.69 -29.36
C ALA A 14 10.46 -7.38 -29.18
N SER A 15 9.79 -6.24 -29.39
CA SER A 15 10.33 -4.94 -29.00
C SER A 15 10.50 -4.93 -27.48
N ALA A 16 11.65 -4.47 -26.99
CA ALA A 16 11.82 -4.26 -25.55
C ALA A 16 10.95 -3.09 -25.11
N ARG A 17 10.19 -3.25 -24.02
CA ARG A 17 9.39 -2.17 -23.42
C ARG A 17 10.27 -0.99 -23.02
N VAL A 18 9.68 0.20 -22.97
CA VAL A 18 10.34 1.39 -22.40
C VAL A 18 10.73 1.09 -20.95
N SER A 19 12.00 1.35 -20.63
CA SER A 19 12.53 1.22 -19.28
C SER A 19 12.50 2.58 -18.59
N TYR A 20 12.07 2.56 -17.33
CA TYR A 20 12.06 3.70 -16.42
C TYR A 20 13.08 3.51 -15.29
N GLU A 21 14.14 2.74 -15.52
CA GLU A 21 15.16 2.46 -14.51
C GLU A 21 15.82 3.76 -14.04
N GLY A 22 15.76 4.00 -12.74
CA GLY A 22 16.25 5.23 -12.13
C GLY A 22 15.42 6.47 -12.50
N PHE A 23 14.22 6.37 -13.05
CA PHE A 23 13.31 7.51 -13.08
C PHE A 23 12.72 7.74 -11.69
N GLN A 24 12.57 9.00 -11.32
CA GLN A 24 11.99 9.41 -10.03
C GLN A 24 10.72 10.21 -10.25
N VAL A 25 9.79 10.16 -9.31
CA VAL A 25 8.68 11.11 -9.24
C VAL A 25 8.94 12.09 -8.12
N TRP A 26 8.99 13.37 -8.43
CA TRP A 26 9.25 14.44 -7.47
C TRP A 26 7.98 15.24 -7.26
N ARG A 27 7.60 15.49 -6.00
CA ARG A 27 6.59 16.47 -5.62
C ARG A 27 7.24 17.81 -5.42
N LEU A 28 6.76 18.81 -6.14
CA LEU A 28 7.25 20.17 -6.11
C LEU A 28 6.25 21.07 -5.41
N GLU A 29 6.68 21.84 -4.43
CA GLU A 29 5.85 22.86 -3.77
C GLU A 29 5.93 24.15 -4.58
N VAL A 30 4.84 24.51 -5.26
CA VAL A 30 4.80 25.60 -6.23
C VAL A 30 3.68 26.57 -5.87
N SER A 31 4.05 27.73 -5.32
CA SER A 31 3.09 28.81 -5.09
C SER A 31 2.55 29.40 -6.40
N GLU A 32 1.40 30.07 -6.36
CA GLU A 32 0.81 30.76 -7.52
C GLU A 32 1.80 31.71 -8.23
N GLU A 33 2.60 32.44 -7.46
CA GLU A 33 3.61 33.36 -8.00
C GLU A 33 4.75 32.64 -8.74
N GLN A 34 5.04 31.40 -8.37
CA GLN A 34 6.09 30.58 -8.96
C GLN A 34 5.61 29.76 -10.17
N LYS A 35 4.30 29.55 -10.35
CA LYS A 35 3.73 28.75 -11.45
C LYS A 35 4.26 29.14 -12.85
N PRO A 36 4.38 30.44 -13.23
CA PRO A 36 4.93 30.80 -14.53
C PRO A 36 6.40 30.40 -14.70
N ALA A 37 7.21 30.57 -13.65
CA ALA A 37 8.62 30.19 -13.68
C ALA A 37 8.78 28.67 -13.74
N PHE A 38 7.93 27.93 -13.03
CA PHE A 38 7.88 26.48 -13.08
C PHE A 38 7.46 25.96 -14.46
N ASN A 39 6.45 26.53 -15.10
CA ASN A 39 6.03 26.14 -16.45
C ASN A 39 7.18 26.30 -17.46
N ALA A 40 7.98 27.36 -17.35
CA ALA A 40 9.16 27.52 -18.19
C ALA A 40 10.24 26.44 -17.92
N ILE A 41 10.33 25.90 -16.70
CA ILE A 41 11.21 24.77 -16.36
C ILE A 41 10.68 23.48 -16.98
N LEU A 42 9.37 23.23 -16.87
CA LEU A 42 8.71 22.07 -17.49
C LEU A 42 8.96 22.04 -19.00
N GLU A 43 8.71 23.15 -19.69
CA GLU A 43 8.91 23.27 -21.13
C GLU A 43 10.38 23.08 -21.52
N LYS A 44 11.30 23.71 -20.77
CA LYS A 44 12.74 23.63 -21.04
C LYS A 44 13.28 22.21 -20.98
N HIS A 45 12.80 21.41 -20.03
CA HIS A 45 13.29 20.05 -19.78
C HIS A 45 12.35 18.96 -20.31
N ASN A 46 11.25 19.34 -20.95
CA ASN A 46 10.20 18.44 -21.44
C ASN A 46 9.75 17.42 -20.37
N MET A 47 9.43 17.91 -19.19
CA MET A 47 9.10 17.06 -18.03
C MET A 47 7.64 16.59 -18.09
N ASP A 48 7.42 15.29 -17.84
CA ASP A 48 6.09 14.70 -17.73
C ASP A 48 5.49 15.02 -16.34
N VAL A 49 4.32 15.65 -16.35
CA VAL A 49 3.58 16.00 -15.14
C VAL A 49 2.61 14.88 -14.82
N TRP A 50 2.79 14.28 -13.66
CA TRP A 50 1.99 13.16 -13.18
C TRP A 50 0.73 13.62 -12.46
N GLY A 51 0.88 14.51 -11.48
CA GLY A 51 -0.21 14.95 -10.64
C GLY A 51 -0.09 16.44 -10.34
N ARG A 52 -1.21 17.06 -9.99
CA ARG A 52 -1.24 18.45 -9.53
C ARG A 52 -2.22 18.53 -8.37
N GLY A 53 -1.84 19.23 -7.32
CA GLY A 53 -2.76 19.78 -6.34
C GLY A 53 -2.73 21.30 -6.42
N LYS A 54 -3.45 21.94 -5.49
CA LYS A 54 -3.52 23.41 -5.40
C LYS A 54 -2.14 24.06 -5.34
N ASP A 55 -1.28 23.54 -4.45
CA ASP A 55 0.03 24.12 -4.10
C ASP A 55 1.21 23.16 -4.38
N TRP A 56 0.95 22.01 -5.03
CA TRP A 56 1.98 21.02 -5.34
C TRP A 56 1.84 20.43 -6.75
N ILE A 57 2.95 19.97 -7.33
CA ILE A 57 2.98 19.35 -8.67
C ILE A 57 3.94 18.16 -8.65
N ASP A 58 3.46 16.99 -9.05
CA ASP A 58 4.28 15.79 -9.21
C ASP A 58 4.83 15.71 -10.63
N VAL A 59 6.13 15.49 -10.77
CA VAL A 59 6.82 15.39 -12.06
C VAL A 59 7.69 14.15 -12.13
N LEU A 60 7.67 13.50 -13.28
CA LEU A 60 8.60 12.43 -13.60
C LEU A 60 9.93 13.03 -14.05
N VAL A 61 11.01 12.61 -13.40
CA VAL A 61 12.36 13.13 -13.62
C VAL A 61 13.25 12.02 -14.16
N ASP A 62 13.66 12.19 -15.43
CA ASP A 62 14.68 11.35 -16.05
C ASP A 62 16.01 11.47 -15.28
N PRO A 63 16.69 10.34 -14.95
CA PRO A 63 17.97 10.35 -14.26
C PRO A 63 19.03 11.24 -14.92
N LYS A 64 18.99 11.39 -16.25
CA LYS A 64 19.90 12.24 -17.03
C LYS A 64 19.64 13.73 -16.84
N LEU A 65 18.41 14.11 -16.49
CA LEU A 65 17.99 15.50 -16.34
C LEU A 65 18.03 15.99 -14.89
N ARG A 66 18.11 15.10 -13.90
CA ARG A 66 18.07 15.40 -12.45
C ARG A 66 18.90 16.63 -12.06
N HIS A 67 20.17 16.68 -12.43
CA HIS A 67 21.04 17.80 -12.05
C HIS A 67 20.57 19.14 -12.65
N GLY A 68 20.13 19.14 -13.92
CA GLY A 68 19.64 20.33 -14.61
C GLY A 68 18.29 20.82 -14.08
N VAL A 69 17.39 19.89 -13.76
CA VAL A 69 16.10 20.15 -13.13
C VAL A 69 16.31 20.72 -11.73
N MET A 70 17.09 20.05 -10.88
CA MET A 70 17.42 20.50 -9.52
C MET A 70 18.03 21.91 -9.50
N THR A 71 18.97 22.19 -10.40
CA THR A 71 19.56 23.54 -10.52
C THR A 71 18.51 24.59 -10.90
N SER A 72 17.59 24.25 -11.79
CA SER A 72 16.53 25.16 -12.26
C SER A 72 15.51 25.45 -11.16
N LEU A 73 15.13 24.43 -10.37
CA LEU A 73 14.20 24.55 -9.24
C LEU A 73 14.82 25.39 -8.11
N ALA A 74 16.07 25.12 -7.74
CA ALA A 74 16.80 25.87 -6.71
C ALA A 74 16.92 27.36 -7.07
N ALA A 75 17.18 27.69 -8.34
CA ALA A 75 17.25 29.07 -8.82
C ALA A 75 15.92 29.85 -8.70
N LYS A 76 14.80 29.14 -8.47
CA LYS A 76 13.45 29.70 -8.30
C LYS A 76 12.89 29.51 -6.89
N ALA A 77 13.70 28.99 -5.95
CA ALA A 77 13.28 28.63 -4.61
C ALA A 77 12.03 27.70 -4.61
N ILE A 78 11.97 26.78 -5.58
CA ILE A 78 10.94 25.74 -5.63
C ILE A 78 11.48 24.53 -4.87
N HIS A 79 10.78 24.13 -3.82
CA HIS A 79 11.13 22.96 -3.00
C HIS A 79 10.62 21.69 -3.66
N SER A 80 11.38 20.59 -3.49
CA SER A 80 11.05 19.28 -4.06
C SER A 80 11.27 18.17 -3.04
N SER A 81 10.34 17.22 -2.96
CA SER A 81 10.52 15.92 -2.30
C SER A 81 10.41 14.79 -3.32
N ILE A 82 11.09 13.67 -3.07
CA ILE A 82 10.99 12.48 -3.93
C ILE A 82 9.84 11.63 -3.40
N MET A 83 8.83 11.40 -4.23
CA MET A 83 7.67 10.56 -3.92
C MET A 83 7.91 9.11 -4.31
N ILE A 84 8.54 8.89 -5.46
CA ILE A 84 8.90 7.56 -5.97
C ILE A 84 10.39 7.57 -6.28
N GLN A 85 11.14 6.76 -5.55
CA GLN A 85 12.61 6.71 -5.63
C GLN A 85 13.11 6.02 -6.91
N ASP A 86 12.41 4.97 -7.34
CA ASP A 86 12.61 4.33 -8.64
C ASP A 86 11.25 3.83 -9.15
N VAL A 87 10.90 4.27 -10.35
CA VAL A 87 9.63 3.92 -11.00
C VAL A 87 9.67 2.48 -11.56
N GLN A 88 10.85 1.98 -11.96
CA GLN A 88 10.97 0.68 -12.64
C GLN A 88 10.55 -0.51 -11.76
N PRO A 89 10.94 -0.62 -10.47
CA PRO A 89 10.50 -1.73 -9.62
C PRO A 89 8.98 -1.81 -9.45
N LEU A 90 8.27 -0.68 -9.42
CA LEU A 90 6.81 -0.65 -9.32
C LEU A 90 6.15 -1.18 -10.61
N ILE A 91 6.71 -0.86 -11.77
CA ILE A 91 6.28 -1.40 -13.07
C ILE A 91 6.54 -2.90 -13.13
N GLU A 92 7.72 -3.35 -12.70
CA GLU A 92 8.10 -4.77 -12.70
C GLU A 92 7.26 -5.60 -11.75
N ARG A 93 6.94 -5.08 -10.56
CA ARG A 93 5.98 -5.68 -9.63
C ARG A 93 4.66 -6.01 -10.34
N ASP A 94 4.07 -5.03 -11.02
CA ASP A 94 2.79 -5.18 -11.69
C ASP A 94 2.87 -6.19 -12.84
N PHE A 95 3.90 -6.11 -13.69
CA PHE A 95 4.04 -7.04 -14.81
C PHE A 95 4.45 -8.45 -14.40
N ALA A 96 5.25 -8.63 -13.35
CA ALA A 96 5.59 -9.95 -12.82
C ALA A 96 4.34 -10.65 -12.27
N ARG A 97 3.46 -9.89 -11.62
CA ARG A 97 2.16 -10.38 -11.16
C ARG A 97 1.24 -10.73 -12.33
N LEU A 98 1.11 -9.84 -13.33
CA LEU A 98 0.30 -10.09 -14.53
C LEU A 98 0.81 -11.25 -15.38
N ALA A 99 2.12 -11.52 -15.39
CA ALA A 99 2.70 -12.67 -16.08
C ALA A 99 2.26 -14.02 -15.48
N LYS A 100 1.86 -14.04 -14.20
CA LYS A 100 1.32 -15.22 -13.51
C LYS A 100 -0.19 -15.38 -13.69
N LYS A 101 -0.90 -14.37 -14.20
CA LYS A 101 -2.35 -14.40 -14.46
C LYS A 101 -2.68 -15.42 -15.55
N ASN A 102 -3.77 -16.17 -15.37
CA ASN A 102 -4.26 -17.11 -16.38
C ASN A 102 -4.71 -16.35 -17.64
N LYS A 103 -4.36 -16.84 -18.83
CA LYS A 103 -4.58 -16.17 -20.12
C LYS A 103 -5.86 -16.62 -20.82
N ASP A 104 -6.90 -16.96 -20.08
CA ASP A 104 -8.18 -17.46 -20.62
C ASP A 104 -9.17 -16.36 -21.03
N LEU A 105 -8.69 -15.12 -21.19
CA LEU A 105 -9.48 -13.92 -21.52
C LEU A 105 -10.63 -13.65 -20.53
N LYS A 106 -10.52 -14.13 -19.29
CA LYS A 106 -11.47 -13.82 -18.23
C LYS A 106 -11.12 -12.51 -17.54
N ILE A 107 -12.14 -11.72 -17.29
CA ILE A 107 -12.02 -10.50 -16.50
C ILE A 107 -11.72 -10.86 -15.03
N ALA A 108 -10.83 -10.08 -14.40
CA ALA A 108 -10.55 -10.14 -12.97
C ALA A 108 -10.84 -8.76 -12.37
N PHE A 109 -11.76 -8.66 -11.43
CA PHE A 109 -12.22 -7.38 -10.87
C PHE A 109 -11.35 -6.85 -9.72
N ASP A 110 -10.41 -7.67 -9.25
CA ASP A 110 -9.38 -7.37 -8.27
C ASP A 110 -7.99 -7.19 -8.93
N ASP A 111 -7.97 -7.06 -10.25
CA ASP A 111 -6.76 -6.95 -11.04
C ASP A 111 -6.96 -6.01 -12.26
N TYR A 112 -5.86 -5.51 -12.82
CA TYR A 112 -5.85 -4.83 -14.11
C TYR A 112 -6.03 -5.83 -15.25
N ASN A 113 -6.76 -5.41 -16.28
CA ASN A 113 -7.13 -6.25 -17.40
C ASN A 113 -6.64 -5.65 -18.72
N THR A 114 -6.10 -6.50 -19.59
CA THR A 114 -5.74 -6.13 -20.96
C THR A 114 -6.96 -5.63 -21.74
N TRP A 115 -6.73 -4.88 -22.82
CA TRP A 115 -7.81 -4.47 -23.72
C TRP A 115 -8.62 -5.67 -24.23
N GLU A 116 -7.95 -6.76 -24.59
CA GLU A 116 -8.59 -7.96 -25.14
C GLU A 116 -9.47 -8.67 -24.11
N GLU A 117 -9.07 -8.71 -22.84
CA GLU A 117 -9.91 -9.23 -21.73
C GLU A 117 -11.15 -8.35 -21.53
N ILE A 118 -10.98 -7.03 -21.58
CA ILE A 118 -12.07 -6.06 -21.42
C ILE A 118 -13.08 -6.19 -22.58
N GLU A 119 -12.58 -6.20 -23.82
CA GLU A 119 -13.40 -6.35 -25.02
C GLU A 119 -14.19 -7.67 -25.01
N ALA A 120 -13.52 -8.78 -24.68
CA ALA A 120 -14.17 -10.08 -24.59
C ALA A 120 -15.27 -10.12 -23.52
N TYR A 121 -15.02 -9.51 -22.35
CA TYR A 121 -16.00 -9.38 -21.27
C TYR A 121 -17.22 -8.59 -21.72
N LEU A 122 -17.02 -7.38 -22.26
CA LEU A 122 -18.12 -6.51 -22.70
C LEU A 122 -18.95 -7.16 -23.81
N ALA A 123 -18.31 -7.79 -24.79
CA ALA A 123 -18.98 -8.49 -25.88
C ALA A 123 -19.83 -9.68 -25.41
N GLY A 124 -19.47 -10.31 -24.28
CA GLY A 124 -20.23 -11.41 -23.67
C GLY A 124 -21.49 -10.98 -22.94
N LEU A 125 -21.52 -9.75 -22.38
CA LEU A 125 -22.60 -9.29 -21.49
C LEU A 125 -24.01 -9.36 -22.10
N PRO A 126 -24.27 -8.90 -23.34
CA PRO A 126 -25.62 -8.94 -23.91
C PRO A 126 -26.18 -10.36 -24.11
N ALA A 127 -25.30 -11.37 -24.18
CA ALA A 127 -25.72 -12.77 -24.28
C ALA A 127 -25.99 -13.39 -22.91
N SER A 128 -25.32 -12.91 -21.85
CA SER A 128 -25.48 -13.42 -20.48
C SER A 128 -26.50 -12.64 -19.64
N ASP A 129 -26.80 -11.39 -20.00
CA ASP A 129 -27.63 -10.48 -19.21
C ASP A 129 -28.49 -9.57 -20.10
N ASP A 130 -29.82 -9.75 -20.03
CA ASP A 130 -30.80 -9.05 -20.86
C ASP A 130 -30.99 -7.57 -20.50
N ARG A 131 -30.43 -7.13 -19.38
CA ARG A 131 -30.38 -5.71 -18.97
C ARG A 131 -29.31 -4.93 -19.73
N THR A 132 -28.44 -5.62 -20.46
CA THR A 132 -27.29 -5.02 -21.13
C THR A 132 -27.45 -4.92 -22.64
N SER A 133 -26.95 -3.84 -23.23
CA SER A 133 -26.78 -3.71 -24.68
C SER A 133 -25.47 -3.03 -24.98
N LEU A 134 -24.69 -3.59 -25.90
CA LEU A 134 -23.37 -3.09 -26.26
C LEU A 134 -23.42 -2.46 -27.65
N VAL A 135 -22.88 -1.24 -27.78
CA VAL A 135 -22.74 -0.57 -29.08
C VAL A 135 -21.30 -0.11 -29.27
N SER A 136 -20.82 -0.16 -30.50
CA SER A 136 -19.60 0.56 -30.88
C SER A 136 -20.00 1.98 -31.28
N LEU A 137 -19.42 3.00 -30.62
CA LEU A 137 -19.60 4.41 -30.99
C LEU A 137 -18.86 4.75 -32.29
N GLY A 138 -17.87 3.93 -32.65
CA GLY A 138 -17.01 4.12 -33.80
C GLY A 138 -15.66 3.44 -33.60
N LYS A 139 -14.69 3.79 -34.46
CA LYS A 139 -13.37 3.18 -34.49
C LYS A 139 -12.30 4.16 -34.03
N THR A 140 -11.30 3.67 -33.30
CA THR A 140 -10.08 4.39 -32.95
C THR A 140 -9.15 4.55 -34.16
N VAL A 141 -8.06 5.31 -34.01
CA VAL A 141 -7.05 5.50 -35.06
C VAL A 141 -6.38 4.20 -35.52
N GLU A 142 -6.20 3.21 -34.64
CA GLU A 142 -5.69 1.88 -34.96
C GLU A 142 -6.81 0.84 -35.24
N GLY A 143 -8.08 1.27 -35.25
CA GLY A 143 -9.22 0.46 -35.71
C GLY A 143 -9.91 -0.40 -34.64
N ARG A 144 -9.64 -0.16 -33.35
CA ARG A 144 -10.37 -0.78 -32.23
C ARG A 144 -11.74 -0.14 -32.08
N ASP A 145 -12.72 -0.88 -31.55
CA ASP A 145 -14.06 -0.34 -31.28
C ASP A 145 -14.07 0.50 -30.00
N LEU A 146 -14.85 1.58 -30.01
CA LEU A 146 -15.19 2.36 -28.81
C LEU A 146 -16.48 1.79 -28.19
N TRP A 147 -16.30 0.79 -27.32
CA TRP A 147 -17.41 0.04 -26.73
C TRP A 147 -18.14 0.80 -25.62
N GLN A 148 -19.38 1.20 -25.90
CA GLN A 148 -20.30 1.72 -24.90
C GLN A 148 -21.31 0.63 -24.50
N LEU A 149 -21.33 0.31 -23.21
CA LEU A 149 -22.29 -0.58 -22.59
C LEU A 149 -23.45 0.23 -22.02
N LYS A 150 -24.67 -0.06 -22.45
CA LYS A 150 -25.88 0.40 -21.77
C LYS A 150 -26.38 -0.66 -20.78
N ILE A 151 -26.67 -0.25 -19.55
CA ILE A 151 -27.33 -1.06 -18.51
C ILE A 151 -28.70 -0.45 -18.20
N SER A 152 -29.77 -1.23 -18.31
CA SER A 152 -31.13 -0.74 -18.11
C SER A 152 -32.10 -1.82 -17.61
N VAL A 153 -32.85 -1.47 -16.56
CA VAL A 153 -34.02 -2.21 -16.08
C VAL A 153 -35.31 -1.44 -16.44
N GLY A 154 -35.96 -1.78 -17.56
CA GLY A 154 -37.21 -1.14 -18.00
C GLY A 154 -37.02 -0.01 -19.03
N ALA A 155 -38.05 0.83 -19.23
CA ALA A 155 -38.08 1.83 -20.30
C ALA A 155 -38.42 3.24 -19.79
N GLY A 156 -38.00 4.27 -20.53
CA GLY A 156 -38.37 5.67 -20.30
C GLY A 156 -37.61 6.38 -19.18
N LYS A 157 -36.47 5.84 -18.76
CA LYS A 157 -35.60 6.42 -17.73
C LYS A 157 -34.65 7.46 -18.32
N LYS A 158 -34.18 8.40 -17.49
CA LYS A 158 -33.13 9.35 -17.87
C LYS A 158 -31.78 8.63 -17.93
N ALA A 159 -30.87 9.14 -18.73
CA ALA A 159 -29.55 8.54 -18.93
C ALA A 159 -28.53 9.09 -17.93
N VAL A 160 -27.55 8.29 -17.52
CA VAL A 160 -26.32 8.74 -16.88
C VAL A 160 -25.16 8.23 -17.71
N TRP A 161 -24.27 9.14 -18.12
CA TRP A 161 -23.06 8.80 -18.85
C TRP A 161 -21.90 8.64 -17.87
N ILE A 162 -21.12 7.57 -18.03
CA ILE A 162 -19.90 7.32 -17.27
C ILE A 162 -18.81 6.90 -18.25
N ASP A 163 -17.70 7.63 -18.31
CA ASP A 163 -16.52 7.21 -19.08
C ASP A 163 -15.28 7.08 -18.22
N CYS A 164 -14.39 6.18 -18.64
CA CYS A 164 -13.13 5.86 -17.98
C CYS A 164 -12.02 5.72 -19.03
N GLY A 165 -10.76 5.87 -18.61
CA GLY A 165 -9.61 5.49 -19.43
C GLY A 165 -9.41 6.35 -20.69
N ILE A 166 -9.67 7.65 -20.61
CA ILE A 166 -9.33 8.61 -21.67
C ILE A 166 -7.80 8.85 -21.74
N HIS A 167 -7.13 8.82 -20.58
CA HIS A 167 -5.69 8.73 -20.48
C HIS A 167 -5.27 7.28 -20.26
N ALA A 168 -4.35 6.80 -21.09
CA ALA A 168 -4.02 5.37 -21.18
C ALA A 168 -3.35 4.79 -19.93
N ARG A 169 -2.46 5.54 -19.27
CA ARG A 169 -1.71 5.10 -18.07
C ARG A 169 -2.54 4.97 -16.79
N GLU A 170 -3.74 5.54 -16.77
CA GLU A 170 -4.63 5.62 -15.60
C GLU A 170 -5.44 4.33 -15.42
N TRP A 171 -4.75 3.21 -15.21
CA TRP A 171 -5.34 1.87 -15.20
C TRP A 171 -6.46 1.66 -14.17
N ILE A 172 -6.45 2.42 -13.07
CA ILE A 172 -7.49 2.33 -12.04
C ILE A 172 -8.86 2.82 -12.54
N GLY A 173 -8.92 3.76 -13.49
CA GLY A 173 -10.17 4.24 -14.08
C GLY A 173 -10.97 3.10 -14.74
N PRO A 174 -10.44 2.45 -15.80
CA PRO A 174 -11.08 1.28 -16.40
C PRO A 174 -11.42 0.17 -15.39
N ALA A 175 -10.51 -0.12 -14.46
CA ALA A 175 -10.75 -1.15 -13.43
C ALA A 175 -11.97 -0.82 -12.55
N THR A 176 -12.09 0.42 -12.09
CA THR A 176 -13.25 0.89 -11.31
C THR A 176 -14.54 0.89 -12.13
N CYS A 177 -14.51 1.26 -13.42
CA CYS A 177 -15.67 1.14 -14.30
C CYS A 177 -16.14 -0.32 -14.44
N LEU A 178 -15.21 -1.26 -14.65
CA LEU A 178 -15.52 -2.68 -14.86
C LEU A 178 -16.06 -3.34 -13.59
N TRP A 179 -15.46 -3.05 -12.44
CA TRP A 179 -15.97 -3.49 -11.14
C TRP A 179 -17.39 -2.99 -10.90
N GLY A 180 -17.67 -1.73 -11.27
CA GLY A 180 -19.00 -1.14 -11.20
C GLY A 180 -20.05 -1.84 -12.04
N ILE A 181 -19.71 -2.17 -13.28
CA ILE A 181 -20.59 -2.94 -14.16
C ILE A 181 -20.95 -4.28 -13.49
N ASP A 182 -19.96 -5.01 -12.99
CA ASP A 182 -20.19 -6.29 -12.30
C ASP A 182 -21.03 -6.13 -11.04
N PHE A 183 -20.69 -5.17 -10.18
CA PHE A 183 -21.42 -4.86 -8.96
C PHE A 183 -22.89 -4.57 -9.24
N LEU A 184 -23.19 -3.71 -10.22
CA LEU A 184 -24.56 -3.32 -10.54
C LEU A 184 -25.38 -4.48 -11.12
N LEU A 185 -24.78 -5.29 -11.99
CA LEU A 185 -25.48 -6.44 -12.58
C LEU A 185 -25.74 -7.53 -11.53
N ASN A 186 -24.74 -7.87 -10.73
CA ASN A 186 -24.82 -8.97 -9.76
C ASN A 186 -25.57 -8.60 -8.47
N ASN A 187 -25.76 -7.31 -8.17
CA ASN A 187 -26.41 -6.86 -6.93
C ASN A 187 -27.74 -6.12 -7.13
N TYR A 188 -28.27 -6.05 -8.36
CA TYR A 188 -29.62 -5.56 -8.58
C TYR A 188 -30.67 -6.45 -7.88
N GLY A 189 -31.54 -5.83 -7.09
CA GLY A 189 -32.56 -6.50 -6.27
C GLY A 189 -32.07 -6.96 -4.89
N SER A 190 -30.76 -6.96 -4.63
CA SER A 190 -30.17 -7.32 -3.34
C SER A 190 -29.47 -6.16 -2.64
N ASP A 191 -28.75 -5.31 -3.37
CA ASP A 191 -28.17 -4.08 -2.86
C ASP A 191 -29.12 -2.88 -3.10
N ALA A 192 -29.37 -2.11 -2.05
CA ALA A 192 -30.33 -1.01 -2.10
C ALA A 192 -29.85 0.15 -2.99
N GLY A 193 -28.54 0.43 -3.03
CA GLY A 193 -27.96 1.49 -3.85
C GLY A 193 -27.98 1.13 -5.34
N ALA A 194 -27.49 -0.06 -5.68
CA ALA A 194 -27.51 -0.60 -7.03
C ALA A 194 -28.94 -0.68 -7.59
N THR A 195 -29.88 -1.17 -6.78
CA THR A 195 -31.30 -1.26 -7.17
C THR A 195 -31.90 0.11 -7.41
N ALA A 196 -31.70 1.05 -6.48
CA ALA A 196 -32.23 2.41 -6.62
C ALA A 196 -31.65 3.14 -7.84
N LEU A 197 -30.36 2.98 -8.12
CA LEU A 197 -29.70 3.59 -9.27
C LEU A 197 -30.29 3.05 -10.58
N LEU A 198 -30.37 1.72 -10.73
CA LEU A 198 -30.86 1.11 -11.96
C LEU A 198 -32.37 1.30 -12.15
N ASP A 199 -33.16 1.34 -11.08
CA ASP A 199 -34.60 1.66 -11.16
C ASP A 199 -34.85 3.10 -11.62
N ALA A 200 -33.96 4.03 -11.27
CA ALA A 200 -34.12 5.45 -11.59
C ALA A 200 -33.52 5.84 -12.96
N TYR A 201 -32.45 5.19 -13.40
CA TYR A 201 -31.64 5.63 -14.54
C TYR A 201 -31.26 4.50 -15.51
N ASP A 202 -30.98 4.88 -16.76
CA ASP A 202 -30.24 4.08 -17.71
C ASP A 202 -28.76 4.49 -17.64
N LEU A 203 -27.85 3.54 -17.44
CA LEU A 203 -26.43 3.83 -17.39
C LEU A 203 -25.80 3.55 -18.75
N TYR A 204 -25.03 4.51 -19.26
CA TYR A 204 -24.23 4.40 -20.48
C TYR A 204 -22.76 4.49 -20.07
N VAL A 205 -22.08 3.35 -20.04
CA VAL A 205 -20.70 3.22 -19.55
C VAL A 205 -19.76 3.01 -20.73
N LEU A 206 -18.72 3.83 -20.86
CA LEU A 206 -17.60 3.69 -21.78
C LEU A 206 -16.33 3.35 -20.97
N PRO A 207 -16.01 2.07 -20.73
CA PRO A 207 -14.96 1.69 -19.78
C PRO A 207 -13.55 2.07 -20.20
N VAL A 208 -13.30 2.18 -21.51
CA VAL A 208 -12.01 2.59 -22.07
C VAL A 208 -12.28 3.53 -23.24
N ASN A 209 -12.08 4.83 -23.01
CA ASN A 209 -12.25 5.89 -23.99
C ASN A 209 -11.06 5.96 -24.98
N ASN A 210 -9.87 5.51 -24.56
CA ASN A 210 -8.67 5.41 -25.39
C ASN A 210 -8.15 3.97 -25.54
N PRO A 211 -8.84 3.08 -26.29
CA PRO A 211 -8.41 1.67 -26.43
C PRO A 211 -6.99 1.50 -26.99
N ASP A 212 -6.58 2.35 -27.94
CA ASP A 212 -5.27 2.25 -28.57
C ASP A 212 -4.14 2.61 -27.61
N GLY A 213 -4.26 3.76 -26.94
CA GLY A 213 -3.31 4.15 -25.91
C GLY A 213 -3.29 3.14 -24.78
N TYR A 214 -4.46 2.67 -24.31
CA TYR A 214 -4.54 1.68 -23.26
C TYR A 214 -3.77 0.41 -23.65
N ALA A 215 -4.05 -0.19 -24.81
CA ALA A 215 -3.33 -1.38 -25.29
C ALA A 215 -1.81 -1.15 -25.42
N TYR A 216 -1.38 0.05 -25.80
CA TYR A 216 0.04 0.42 -25.87
C TYR A 216 0.74 0.39 -24.50
N THR A 217 0.03 0.71 -23.41
CA THR A 217 0.59 0.63 -22.05
C THR A 217 0.87 -0.79 -21.56
N TRP A 218 0.22 -1.79 -22.16
CA TRP A 218 0.44 -3.20 -21.84
C TRP A 218 1.59 -3.81 -22.64
N SER A 219 1.88 -3.27 -23.82
CA SER A 219 2.78 -3.85 -24.80
C SER A 219 4.14 -3.17 -24.84
N ASP A 220 4.17 -1.83 -24.84
CA ASP A 220 5.37 -1.05 -25.16
C ASP A 220 5.76 -0.06 -24.05
N ASP A 221 4.86 0.85 -23.66
CA ASP A 221 5.16 1.95 -22.74
C ASP A 221 4.08 2.11 -21.67
N ARG A 222 4.38 1.59 -20.47
CA ARG A 222 3.47 1.59 -19.32
C ARG A 222 2.96 2.97 -18.92
N LEU A 223 3.73 4.04 -19.16
CA LEU A 223 3.38 5.39 -18.71
C LEU A 223 2.88 6.27 -19.86
N TRP A 224 2.58 5.68 -21.02
CA TRP A 224 1.94 6.36 -22.13
C TRP A 224 0.56 6.91 -21.75
N ARG A 225 0.29 8.17 -22.08
CA ARG A 225 -0.99 8.86 -21.76
C ARG A 225 -1.92 9.02 -22.95
N LYS A 226 -1.39 9.47 -24.09
CA LYS A 226 -2.14 9.97 -25.26
C LYS A 226 -2.81 8.86 -26.07
N ASN A 227 -3.56 9.21 -27.11
CA ASN A 227 -3.94 8.22 -28.14
C ASN A 227 -2.72 7.81 -29.00
N ARG A 228 -2.96 7.13 -30.13
CA ARG A 228 -1.90 6.63 -31.04
C ARG A 228 -1.86 7.29 -32.42
N ALA A 229 -2.44 8.48 -32.56
CA ALA A 229 -2.48 9.17 -33.84
C ALA A 229 -1.10 9.63 -34.32
N SER A 230 -0.84 9.52 -35.62
CA SER A 230 0.39 10.00 -36.26
C SER A 230 0.06 10.95 -37.39
N TYR A 231 0.72 12.11 -37.39
CA TYR A 231 0.56 13.15 -38.39
C TYR A 231 1.89 13.36 -39.14
N PRO A 232 1.88 13.56 -40.47
CA PRO A 232 3.10 13.66 -41.28
C PRO A 232 4.10 14.73 -40.83
N ASP A 233 3.59 15.84 -40.29
CA ASP A 233 4.40 16.99 -39.86
C ASP A 233 4.79 16.95 -38.36
N ASN A 234 4.31 15.93 -37.62
CA ASN A 234 4.60 15.77 -36.20
C ASN A 234 5.79 14.84 -35.97
N VAL A 235 6.64 15.19 -35.02
CA VAL A 235 7.80 14.37 -34.63
C VAL A 235 7.37 13.27 -33.65
N CYS A 236 6.40 13.57 -32.78
CA CYS A 236 5.90 12.65 -31.77
C CYS A 236 4.48 12.16 -32.08
N VAL A 237 4.16 10.98 -31.54
CA VAL A 237 2.87 10.29 -31.73
C VAL A 237 1.89 10.69 -30.61
N GLY A 238 0.61 10.68 -30.94
CA GLY A 238 -0.49 10.77 -30.00
C GLY A 238 -0.95 12.19 -29.68
N VAL A 239 -2.24 12.31 -29.42
CA VAL A 239 -2.98 13.50 -28.99
C VAL A 239 -3.61 13.22 -27.63
N ASP A 240 -3.60 14.22 -26.74
CA ASP A 240 -4.37 14.18 -25.51
C ASP A 240 -5.86 14.35 -25.84
N LEU A 241 -6.62 13.26 -25.75
CA LEU A 241 -8.05 13.24 -26.06
C LEU A 241 -8.84 14.20 -25.16
N ASN A 242 -8.39 14.45 -23.93
CA ASN A 242 -9.02 15.39 -23.00
C ASN A 242 -8.52 16.83 -23.21
N ARG A 243 -7.83 17.12 -24.32
CA ARG A 243 -7.52 18.47 -24.82
C ARG A 243 -8.03 18.68 -26.24
N ASN A 244 -8.79 17.73 -26.79
CA ASN A 244 -9.17 17.70 -28.19
C ASN A 244 -10.65 18.06 -28.43
N PHE A 245 -11.49 18.18 -27.40
CA PHE A 245 -12.91 18.53 -27.59
C PHE A 245 -13.10 19.92 -28.23
N GLU A 246 -14.22 20.11 -28.93
CA GLU A 246 -14.47 21.36 -29.67
C GLU A 246 -14.70 22.59 -28.78
N ASP A 247 -15.17 22.38 -27.55
CA ASP A 247 -15.40 23.46 -26.59
C ASP A 247 -14.07 24.08 -26.14
N HIS A 248 -13.94 25.39 -26.36
CA HIS A 248 -12.75 26.18 -26.00
C HIS A 248 -11.42 25.64 -26.55
N PHE A 249 -11.43 25.05 -27.76
CA PHE A 249 -10.24 24.50 -28.42
C PHE A 249 -9.03 25.45 -28.42
N GLY A 250 -7.91 24.93 -27.92
CA GLY A 250 -6.64 25.65 -27.84
C GLY A 250 -6.52 26.66 -26.70
N GLY A 251 -7.42 26.60 -25.71
CA GLY A 251 -7.36 27.41 -24.49
C GLY A 251 -6.27 26.97 -23.50
N ALA A 252 -6.42 27.40 -22.25
CA ALA A 252 -5.44 27.15 -21.17
C ALA A 252 -5.21 25.65 -20.93
N GLY A 253 -3.99 25.30 -20.54
CA GLY A 253 -3.63 23.91 -20.23
C GLY A 253 -3.46 22.98 -21.43
N THR A 254 -3.40 23.54 -22.65
CA THR A 254 -3.13 22.81 -23.91
C THR A 254 -1.71 23.12 -24.45
N SER A 255 -1.18 22.27 -25.33
CA SER A 255 0.09 22.51 -26.04
C SER A 255 -0.04 22.30 -27.55
N ASP A 256 0.69 23.09 -28.34
CA ASP A 256 0.88 22.92 -29.79
C ASP A 256 2.08 22.00 -30.13
N ASP A 257 2.92 21.67 -29.15
CA ASP A 257 4.04 20.77 -29.35
C ASP A 257 3.56 19.32 -29.37
N SER A 258 3.75 18.63 -30.50
CA SER A 258 3.40 17.21 -30.67
C SER A 258 4.03 16.28 -29.63
N CYS A 259 5.16 16.66 -29.04
CA CYS A 259 5.87 15.89 -28.03
C CYS A 259 5.40 16.17 -26.59
N SER A 260 4.52 17.16 -26.39
CA SER A 260 3.89 17.40 -25.10
C SER A 260 2.86 16.30 -24.78
N GLU A 261 2.76 15.95 -23.50
CA GLU A 261 1.70 15.10 -22.95
C GLU A 261 0.32 15.76 -23.03
N THR A 262 0.26 17.08 -23.17
CA THR A 262 -0.99 17.86 -23.34
C THR A 262 -1.17 18.37 -24.78
N TYR A 263 -0.53 17.72 -25.76
CA TYR A 263 -0.69 18.06 -27.16
C TYR A 263 -2.16 17.95 -27.57
N ARG A 264 -2.75 19.08 -27.97
CA ARG A 264 -4.19 19.19 -28.27
C ARG A 264 -4.62 18.62 -29.61
N GLY A 265 -3.68 18.19 -30.45
CA GLY A 265 -3.95 17.79 -31.83
C GLY A 265 -3.96 18.98 -32.80
N PRO A 266 -4.01 18.70 -34.12
CA PRO A 266 -3.92 19.73 -35.16
C PRO A 266 -5.17 20.62 -35.27
N SER A 267 -6.32 20.16 -34.79
CA SER A 267 -7.57 20.91 -34.79
C SER A 267 -8.55 20.37 -33.75
N ALA A 268 -9.59 21.15 -33.43
CA ALA A 268 -10.70 20.70 -32.61
C ALA A 268 -11.32 19.40 -33.15
N ALA A 269 -11.56 18.45 -32.27
CA ALA A 269 -12.05 17.10 -32.56
C ALA A 269 -11.31 16.45 -33.74
N SER A 270 -9.98 16.59 -33.80
CA SER A 270 -9.17 15.94 -34.85
C SER A 270 -9.15 14.42 -34.72
N GLU A 271 -9.30 13.90 -33.50
CA GLU A 271 -9.20 12.48 -33.22
C GLU A 271 -10.54 11.77 -33.40
N PRO A 272 -10.59 10.61 -34.08
CA PRO A 272 -11.85 9.88 -34.27
C PRO A 272 -12.48 9.47 -32.94
N GLU A 273 -11.68 9.17 -31.91
CA GLU A 273 -12.18 8.87 -30.57
C GLU A 273 -12.97 10.04 -30.00
N THR A 274 -12.40 11.24 -30.02
CA THR A 274 -13.06 12.47 -29.55
C THR A 274 -14.30 12.78 -30.40
N GLN A 275 -14.25 12.60 -31.72
CA GLN A 275 -15.42 12.80 -32.60
C GLN A 275 -16.59 11.90 -32.23
N HIS A 276 -16.33 10.61 -32.01
CA HIS A 276 -17.36 9.63 -31.67
C HIS A 276 -17.94 9.87 -30.27
N VAL A 277 -17.09 10.14 -29.28
CA VAL A 277 -17.52 10.40 -27.91
C VAL A 277 -18.31 11.70 -27.80
N GLN A 278 -17.83 12.80 -28.40
CA GLN A 278 -18.55 14.07 -28.34
C GLN A 278 -19.94 13.94 -29.01
N ALA A 279 -20.03 13.27 -30.16
CA ALA A 279 -21.29 13.07 -30.86
C ALA A 279 -22.29 12.24 -30.02
N ALA A 280 -21.79 11.24 -29.29
CA ALA A 280 -22.61 10.44 -28.38
C ALA A 280 -23.11 11.28 -27.19
N ILE A 281 -22.26 12.11 -26.60
CA ILE A 281 -22.63 13.03 -25.52
C ILE A 281 -23.69 14.03 -26.00
N THR A 282 -23.48 14.68 -27.16
CA THR A 282 -24.45 15.64 -27.73
C THR A 282 -25.79 14.98 -28.00
N ALA A 283 -25.80 13.76 -28.55
CA ALA A 283 -27.02 13.03 -28.83
C ALA A 283 -27.80 12.68 -27.55
N LEU A 284 -27.07 12.39 -26.45
CA LEU A 284 -27.66 12.01 -25.17
C LEU A 284 -28.06 13.22 -24.31
N ALA A 285 -27.53 14.42 -24.57
CA ALA A 285 -27.59 15.56 -23.66
C ALA A 285 -29.01 15.92 -23.17
N SER A 286 -30.02 15.86 -24.05
CA SER A 286 -31.41 16.18 -23.66
C SER A 286 -32.07 15.11 -22.74
N GLU A 287 -31.51 13.90 -22.72
CA GLU A 287 -31.95 12.75 -21.94
C GLU A 287 -31.03 12.44 -20.77
N ALA A 288 -29.84 13.04 -20.73
CA ALA A 288 -28.87 12.87 -19.65
C ALA A 288 -29.32 13.58 -18.37
N ALA A 289 -29.20 12.88 -17.25
CA ALA A 289 -29.32 13.41 -15.90
C ALA A 289 -27.97 13.85 -15.36
N ALA A 290 -26.89 13.11 -15.66
CA ALA A 290 -25.54 13.43 -15.24
C ALA A 290 -24.50 12.79 -16.18
N LEU A 291 -23.27 13.33 -16.14
CA LEU A 291 -22.08 12.78 -16.77
C LEU A 291 -20.94 12.73 -15.76
N PHE A 292 -20.24 11.59 -15.69
CA PHE A 292 -19.05 11.39 -14.89
C PHE A 292 -17.90 10.91 -15.78
N SER A 293 -16.79 11.63 -15.76
CA SER A 293 -15.54 11.24 -16.44
C SER A 293 -14.50 10.88 -15.38
N ILE A 294 -14.04 9.63 -15.38
CA ILE A 294 -13.22 9.04 -14.32
C ILE A 294 -11.76 8.95 -14.76
N HIS A 295 -10.89 9.54 -13.96
CA HIS A 295 -9.46 9.73 -14.13
C HIS A 295 -8.67 9.27 -12.89
N SER A 296 -7.34 9.34 -12.93
CA SER A 296 -6.49 9.23 -11.75
C SER A 296 -5.19 10.00 -11.97
N TYR A 297 -4.45 10.43 -10.95
CA TYR A 297 -4.68 10.26 -9.51
C TYR A 297 -4.70 11.63 -8.85
N SER A 298 -5.37 11.76 -7.70
CA SER A 298 -5.20 12.86 -6.72
C SER A 298 -6.28 12.84 -5.62
N GLN A 299 -7.31 11.99 -5.72
CA GLN A 299 -8.49 12.02 -4.85
C GLN A 299 -9.28 13.35 -4.95
N LEU A 300 -9.71 13.70 -6.17
CA LEU A 300 -10.47 14.93 -6.46
C LEU A 300 -11.85 14.60 -7.05
N TRP A 301 -12.86 15.39 -6.69
CA TRP A 301 -14.19 15.40 -7.29
C TRP A 301 -14.50 16.80 -7.82
N MET A 302 -14.45 16.99 -9.13
CA MET A 302 -14.47 18.31 -9.76
C MET A 302 -15.66 18.50 -10.69
N TYR A 303 -16.05 19.75 -10.87
CA TYR A 303 -17.11 20.15 -11.80
C TYR A 303 -16.67 21.38 -12.62
N PRO A 304 -17.41 21.76 -13.68
CA PRO A 304 -17.09 22.92 -14.50
C PRO A 304 -16.95 24.25 -13.71
N TYR A 305 -16.21 25.23 -14.22
CA TYR A 305 -15.46 25.18 -15.47
C TYR A 305 -14.01 24.76 -15.25
N GLY A 306 -13.44 24.06 -16.23
CA GLY A 306 -12.01 23.86 -16.37
C GLY A 306 -11.33 24.99 -17.12
N TYR A 307 -11.94 25.52 -18.18
CA TYR A 307 -11.29 26.50 -19.07
C TYR A 307 -11.16 27.92 -18.47
N THR A 308 -11.95 28.26 -17.45
CA THR A 308 -12.00 29.59 -16.82
C THR A 308 -12.10 29.49 -15.30
N SER A 309 -11.69 30.55 -14.60
CA SER A 309 -11.90 30.72 -13.15
C SER A 309 -13.32 31.15 -12.78
N ASP A 310 -14.15 31.50 -13.77
CA ASP A 310 -15.55 31.82 -13.52
C ASP A 310 -16.30 30.58 -13.06
N LEU A 311 -17.30 30.78 -12.20
CA LEU A 311 -18.17 29.70 -11.72
C LEU A 311 -19.36 29.50 -12.68
N PRO A 312 -19.81 28.26 -12.92
CA PRO A 312 -21.06 28.02 -13.64
C PRO A 312 -22.25 28.58 -12.84
N PRO A 313 -23.36 28.95 -13.51
CA PRO A 313 -24.57 29.44 -12.83
C PRO A 313 -25.10 28.50 -11.73
N ASP A 314 -24.89 27.19 -11.90
CA ASP A 314 -25.34 26.14 -10.98
C ASP A 314 -24.27 25.69 -9.96
N ALA A 315 -23.18 26.46 -9.79
CA ALA A 315 -22.03 26.04 -8.95
C ALA A 315 -22.42 25.60 -7.53
N ALA A 316 -23.35 26.30 -6.86
CA ALA A 316 -23.80 25.92 -5.52
C ALA A 316 -24.49 24.55 -5.47
N GLU A 317 -25.20 24.18 -6.54
CA GLU A 317 -25.84 22.87 -6.65
C GLU A 317 -24.81 21.78 -6.99
N LEU A 318 -23.83 22.08 -7.84
CA LEU A 318 -22.72 21.17 -8.16
C LEU A 318 -21.85 20.90 -6.93
N ASP A 319 -21.58 21.92 -6.11
CA ASP A 319 -20.91 21.78 -4.81
C ASP A 319 -21.71 20.87 -3.87
N ARG A 320 -23.03 21.05 -3.78
CA ARG A 320 -23.89 20.22 -2.94
C ARG A 320 -23.81 18.75 -3.34
N ILE A 321 -23.88 18.45 -4.64
CA ILE A 321 -23.80 17.07 -5.14
C ILE A 321 -22.41 16.49 -4.93
N SER A 322 -21.35 17.28 -5.16
CA SER A 322 -19.98 16.86 -4.91
C SER A 322 -19.75 16.52 -3.43
N ALA A 323 -20.26 17.35 -2.51
CA ALA A 323 -20.18 17.11 -1.08
C ALA A 323 -20.87 15.80 -0.68
N ILE A 324 -22.07 15.53 -1.20
CA ILE A 324 -22.81 14.28 -0.95
C ILE A 324 -22.03 13.06 -1.47
N GLY A 325 -21.48 13.15 -2.68
CA GLY A 325 -20.69 12.09 -3.28
C GLY A 325 -19.42 11.81 -2.48
N VAL A 326 -18.69 12.86 -2.10
CA VAL A 326 -17.46 12.76 -1.30
C VAL A 326 -17.75 12.24 0.11
N GLU A 327 -18.82 12.68 0.77
CA GLU A 327 -19.21 12.16 2.09
C GLU A 327 -19.52 10.66 2.04
N ALA A 328 -20.30 10.22 1.05
CA ALA A 328 -20.61 8.81 0.87
C ALA A 328 -19.37 7.96 0.53
N LEU A 329 -18.47 8.48 -0.31
CA LEU A 329 -17.19 7.85 -0.64
C LEU A 329 -16.32 7.71 0.63
N THR A 330 -16.15 8.81 1.37
CA THR A 330 -15.32 8.87 2.59
C THR A 330 -15.85 7.89 3.64
N ALA A 331 -17.17 7.72 3.73
CA ALA A 331 -17.79 6.81 4.70
C ALA A 331 -17.45 5.32 4.47
N VAL A 332 -16.96 4.92 3.29
CA VAL A 332 -16.62 3.51 3.00
C VAL A 332 -15.27 3.14 3.60
N HIS A 333 -14.21 3.90 3.30
CA HIS A 333 -12.82 3.57 3.66
C HIS A 333 -12.03 4.72 4.28
N GLY A 334 -12.68 5.82 4.67
CA GLY A 334 -12.02 7.01 5.23
C GLY A 334 -11.29 7.89 4.22
N THR A 335 -11.34 7.57 2.92
CA THR A 335 -10.56 8.27 1.90
C THR A 335 -11.06 9.70 1.69
N ALA A 336 -10.20 10.66 1.97
CA ALA A 336 -10.54 12.07 1.83
C ALA A 336 -10.38 12.54 0.37
N TYR A 337 -11.49 12.97 -0.24
CA TYR A 337 -11.48 13.65 -1.53
C TYR A 337 -11.67 15.16 -1.33
N GLN A 338 -10.97 15.96 -2.12
CA GLN A 338 -11.29 17.39 -2.25
C GLN A 338 -12.29 17.58 -3.38
N TYR A 339 -13.16 18.57 -3.28
CA TYR A 339 -14.11 18.90 -4.34
C TYR A 339 -14.20 20.39 -4.63
N GLY A 340 -14.61 20.74 -5.85
CA GLY A 340 -14.80 22.12 -6.29
C GLY A 340 -14.73 22.31 -7.81
N PRO A 341 -14.70 23.56 -8.29
CA PRO A 341 -14.55 23.88 -9.70
C PRO A 341 -13.16 23.46 -10.19
N LEU A 342 -13.09 22.73 -11.31
CA LEU A 342 -11.87 22.09 -11.81
C LEU A 342 -10.70 23.08 -11.93
N SER A 343 -10.94 24.27 -12.49
CA SER A 343 -9.89 25.28 -12.69
C SER A 343 -9.22 25.75 -11.39
N SER A 344 -9.95 25.74 -10.28
CA SER A 344 -9.48 26.19 -8.95
C SER A 344 -9.03 25.06 -8.02
N THR A 345 -9.58 23.86 -8.21
CA THR A 345 -9.22 22.67 -7.43
C THR A 345 -7.96 22.00 -7.96
N LEU A 346 -7.75 22.04 -9.28
CA LEU A 346 -6.67 21.36 -9.98
C LEU A 346 -5.80 22.36 -10.78
N TYR A 347 -6.22 22.75 -11.99
CA TYR A 347 -5.65 23.84 -12.80
C TYR A 347 -6.55 24.15 -13.99
N SER A 348 -6.37 25.29 -14.65
CA SER A 348 -7.12 25.64 -15.85
C SER A 348 -6.82 24.71 -17.01
N ALA A 349 -7.84 24.01 -17.51
CA ALA A 349 -7.78 23.08 -18.62
C ALA A 349 -8.95 23.32 -19.57
N ALA A 350 -8.66 23.66 -20.82
CA ALA A 350 -9.65 23.80 -21.87
C ALA A 350 -9.79 22.51 -22.70
N SER A 351 -10.90 22.39 -23.42
CA SER A 351 -11.15 21.26 -24.36
C SER A 351 -11.26 19.91 -23.68
N ILE A 352 -11.86 19.91 -22.51
CA ILE A 352 -12.09 18.75 -21.65
C ILE A 352 -13.52 18.24 -21.75
N THR A 353 -13.72 16.95 -21.46
CA THR A 353 -15.02 16.25 -21.53
C THR A 353 -16.14 16.98 -20.77
N ILE A 354 -15.86 17.43 -19.53
CA ILE A 354 -16.91 17.96 -18.64
C ILE A 354 -17.37 19.37 -18.99
N ASP A 355 -16.49 20.20 -19.55
CA ASP A 355 -16.87 21.54 -20.03
C ASP A 355 -17.69 21.39 -21.32
N TYR A 356 -17.30 20.47 -22.21
CA TYR A 356 -18.06 20.12 -23.39
C TYR A 356 -19.47 19.61 -23.05
N SER A 357 -19.60 18.66 -22.12
CA SER A 357 -20.90 18.10 -21.74
C SER A 357 -21.79 19.13 -21.04
N TYR A 358 -21.21 20.02 -20.23
CA TYR A 358 -21.94 21.12 -19.62
C TYR A 358 -22.45 22.11 -20.68
N ALA A 359 -21.61 22.48 -21.65
CA ALA A 359 -22.00 23.32 -22.78
C ALA A 359 -23.10 22.68 -23.66
N ALA A 360 -23.09 21.35 -23.78
CA ALA A 360 -24.12 20.57 -24.47
C ALA A 360 -25.46 20.50 -23.70
N GLY A 361 -25.50 20.96 -22.44
CA GLY A 361 -26.71 21.05 -21.61
C GLY A 361 -26.81 20.02 -20.49
N ILE A 362 -25.76 19.24 -20.22
CA ILE A 362 -25.72 18.29 -19.10
C ILE A 362 -25.23 19.03 -17.85
N THR A 363 -26.17 19.57 -17.06
CA THR A 363 -25.84 20.39 -15.87
C THR A 363 -24.92 19.67 -14.89
N TYR A 364 -25.22 18.42 -14.54
CA TYR A 364 -24.44 17.62 -13.60
C TYR A 364 -23.30 16.90 -14.33
N SER A 365 -22.23 17.64 -14.64
CA SER A 365 -21.02 17.10 -15.27
C SER A 365 -19.87 17.11 -14.27
N PHE A 366 -19.22 15.97 -14.05
CA PHE A 366 -18.18 15.82 -13.03
C PHE A 366 -16.96 15.05 -13.57
N THR A 367 -15.77 15.44 -13.11
CA THR A 367 -14.53 14.68 -13.25
C THR A 367 -14.10 14.16 -11.90
N LEU A 368 -13.75 12.88 -11.80
CA LEU A 368 -13.14 12.31 -10.59
C LEU A 368 -11.69 11.94 -10.88
N GLU A 369 -10.75 12.35 -10.03
CA GLU A 369 -9.39 11.81 -9.99
C GLU A 369 -9.31 10.81 -8.84
N LEU A 370 -9.15 9.53 -9.14
CA LEU A 370 -9.18 8.46 -8.15
C LEU A 370 -7.91 8.43 -7.28
N ARG A 371 -7.78 7.37 -6.47
CA ARG A 371 -6.59 7.10 -5.65
C ARG A 371 -5.31 7.04 -6.51
N ASP A 372 -4.14 7.33 -5.95
CA ASP A 372 -3.88 7.82 -4.59
C ASP A 372 -3.50 9.30 -4.58
N THR A 373 -2.70 9.75 -3.61
CA THR A 373 -2.19 11.11 -3.50
C THR A 373 -0.70 11.20 -3.81
N GLY A 374 -0.15 10.27 -4.59
CA GLY A 374 1.23 10.31 -5.12
C GLY A 374 2.19 9.26 -4.56
N THR A 375 1.76 8.37 -3.65
CA THR A 375 2.60 7.25 -3.16
C THR A 375 2.95 6.30 -4.30
N TYR A 376 1.95 5.97 -5.12
CA TYR A 376 2.08 5.13 -6.30
C TYR A 376 1.72 5.88 -7.58
N GLY A 377 0.87 6.91 -7.48
CA GLY A 377 0.37 7.63 -8.64
C GLY A 377 -0.32 6.70 -9.63
N PHE A 378 0.14 6.69 -10.88
CA PHE A 378 -0.41 5.80 -11.93
C PHE A 378 -0.06 4.32 -11.74
N LEU A 379 0.80 3.97 -10.78
CA LEU A 379 1.26 2.61 -10.49
C LEU A 379 0.60 2.04 -9.23
N LEU A 380 -0.64 2.47 -8.95
CA LEU A 380 -1.44 2.00 -7.83
C LEU A 380 -1.54 0.46 -7.85
N PRO A 381 -1.19 -0.25 -6.76
CA PRO A 381 -1.15 -1.71 -6.75
C PRO A 381 -2.55 -2.32 -6.90
N ALA A 382 -2.64 -3.51 -7.49
CA ALA A 382 -3.92 -4.19 -7.77
C ALA A 382 -4.80 -4.41 -6.52
N ILE A 383 -4.20 -4.57 -5.34
CA ILE A 383 -4.92 -4.72 -4.07
C ILE A 383 -5.79 -3.49 -3.72
N GLU A 384 -5.48 -2.32 -4.28
CA GLU A 384 -6.23 -1.09 -4.09
C GLU A 384 -7.42 -0.95 -5.07
N ILE A 385 -7.57 -1.84 -6.06
CA ILE A 385 -8.65 -1.75 -7.06
C ILE A 385 -10.02 -1.84 -6.41
N VAL A 386 -10.26 -2.90 -5.62
CA VAL A 386 -11.57 -3.13 -4.99
C VAL A 386 -11.89 -2.03 -3.98
N PRO A 387 -10.99 -1.63 -3.04
CA PRO A 387 -11.24 -0.50 -2.16
C PRO A 387 -11.56 0.80 -2.91
N THR A 388 -10.80 1.13 -3.96
CA THR A 388 -11.06 2.32 -4.79
C THR A 388 -12.42 2.24 -5.47
N ALA A 389 -12.79 1.07 -6.00
CA ALA A 389 -14.06 0.89 -6.70
C ALA A 389 -15.26 0.96 -5.74
N GLU A 390 -15.19 0.31 -4.58
CA GLU A 390 -16.25 0.32 -3.56
C GLU A 390 -16.59 1.76 -3.12
N GLU A 391 -15.58 2.55 -2.75
CA GLU A 391 -15.80 3.94 -2.31
C GLU A 391 -16.28 4.84 -3.46
N THR A 392 -15.70 4.68 -4.65
CA THR A 392 -16.06 5.49 -5.82
C THR A 392 -17.52 5.26 -6.19
N TRP A 393 -17.97 4.01 -6.26
CA TRP A 393 -19.36 3.69 -6.60
C TRP A 393 -20.34 4.08 -5.51
N ALA A 394 -19.97 4.02 -4.23
CA ALA A 394 -20.78 4.60 -3.15
C ALA A 394 -21.00 6.10 -3.37
N GLY A 395 -19.93 6.84 -3.69
CA GLY A 395 -20.00 8.26 -4.00
C GLY A 395 -20.83 8.56 -5.25
N LEU A 396 -20.61 7.85 -6.35
CA LEU A 396 -21.36 8.01 -7.60
C LEU A 396 -22.86 7.75 -7.39
N ILE A 397 -23.23 6.64 -6.75
CA ILE A 397 -24.64 6.29 -6.46
C ILE A 397 -25.29 7.41 -5.63
N ALA A 398 -24.62 7.87 -4.57
CA ALA A 398 -25.14 8.93 -3.71
C ALA A 398 -25.33 10.26 -4.48
N GLY A 399 -24.32 10.66 -5.26
CA GLY A 399 -24.38 11.88 -6.08
C GLY A 399 -25.50 11.82 -7.13
N ILE A 400 -25.58 10.73 -7.90
CA ILE A 400 -26.57 10.55 -8.97
C ILE A 400 -28.00 10.57 -8.44
N LEU A 401 -28.27 9.84 -7.35
CA LEU A 401 -29.62 9.77 -6.77
C LEU A 401 -30.08 11.11 -6.19
N ASN A 402 -29.14 11.99 -5.81
CA ASN A 402 -29.43 13.28 -5.20
C ASN A 402 -29.40 14.47 -6.19
N ALA A 403 -28.90 14.28 -7.41
CA ALA A 403 -28.86 15.29 -8.48
C ALA A 403 -30.24 15.77 -8.95
N ARG A 404 -31.36 15.22 -8.48
CA ARG A 404 -32.71 15.60 -8.96
C ARG A 404 -33.73 15.93 -7.87
N GLN A 405 -33.40 15.74 -6.59
CA GLN A 405 -34.32 16.08 -5.50
C GLN A 405 -34.24 17.59 -5.20
N ARG A 406 -35.12 18.39 -5.81
CA ARG A 406 -35.29 19.83 -5.52
C ARG A 406 -36.13 20.14 -4.27
N ASP A 407 -36.67 19.13 -3.59
CA ASP A 407 -37.51 19.33 -2.41
C ASP A 407 -36.71 19.22 -1.11
N VAL A 408 -36.50 20.39 -0.50
CA VAL A 408 -36.00 20.59 0.86
C VAL A 408 -37.07 20.13 1.87
N THR A 409 -37.41 18.84 1.91
CA THR A 409 -38.27 18.25 2.96
C THR A 409 -37.94 16.80 3.34
N SER A 410 -36.78 16.26 2.93
CA SER A 410 -36.40 14.89 3.33
C SER A 410 -34.95 14.78 3.82
N LEU A 411 -34.63 15.55 4.87
CA LEU A 411 -33.51 15.22 5.76
C LEU A 411 -33.68 13.81 6.40
N PHE A 412 -34.89 13.22 6.31
CA PHE A 412 -35.24 11.90 6.83
C PHE A 412 -34.87 10.71 5.92
N SER A 413 -34.61 10.91 4.62
CA SER A 413 -34.07 9.82 3.77
C SER A 413 -32.56 9.67 3.86
N MET A 414 -31.86 10.73 4.25
CA MET A 414 -30.41 10.74 4.55
C MET A 414 -30.08 9.74 5.68
N ILE A 415 -30.93 9.69 6.73
CA ILE A 415 -30.75 8.81 7.90
C ILE A 415 -30.99 7.33 7.58
N ARG A 416 -31.76 6.99 6.52
CA ARG A 416 -31.99 5.59 6.14
C ARG A 416 -30.89 4.99 5.27
N PHE A 417 -30.17 5.82 4.51
CA PHE A 417 -29.02 5.36 3.72
C PHE A 417 -27.76 5.18 4.59
N LEU A 418 -27.54 6.07 5.57
CA LEU A 418 -26.44 5.93 6.55
C LEU A 418 -26.60 4.75 7.54
N ALA A 419 -27.83 4.24 7.70
CA ALA A 419 -28.13 3.16 8.65
C ALA A 419 -27.77 1.74 8.15
N LEU A 420 -27.32 1.57 6.90
CA LEU A 420 -26.89 0.26 6.38
C LEU A 420 -25.41 -0.06 6.63
N PHE A 421 -24.60 0.90 7.07
CA PHE A 421 -23.16 0.71 7.32
C PHE A 421 -22.71 1.05 8.75
N THR A 422 -23.64 1.41 9.65
CA THR A 422 -23.30 1.83 11.02
C THR A 422 -23.66 0.76 12.05
N VAL A 423 -22.78 -0.23 12.24
CA VAL A 423 -22.68 -0.92 13.53
C VAL A 423 -21.86 -0.01 14.45
N VAL A 424 -22.52 0.90 15.17
CA VAL A 424 -21.87 1.62 16.27
C VAL A 424 -21.78 0.68 17.46
N ALA A 425 -20.66 -0.04 17.54
CA ALA A 425 -20.20 -0.60 18.80
C ALA A 425 -19.67 0.56 19.65
N LEU A 426 -20.22 0.75 20.84
CA LEU A 426 -19.65 1.59 21.88
C LEU A 426 -18.31 0.96 22.33
N ALA A 427 -17.23 1.28 21.63
CA ALA A 427 -15.87 0.90 22.01
C ALA A 427 -15.16 2.09 22.66
N SER A 428 -14.32 1.79 23.66
CA SER A 428 -13.33 2.73 24.21
C SER A 428 -12.57 3.41 23.06
N ALA A 429 -12.26 4.70 23.19
CA ALA A 429 -11.59 5.45 22.13
C ALA A 429 -10.19 4.87 21.88
N LYS A 430 -10.04 4.11 20.78
CA LYS A 430 -8.73 3.63 20.28
C LYS A 430 -7.80 4.81 20.05
N VAL A 431 -6.48 4.59 20.21
CA VAL A 431 -5.47 5.59 19.83
C VAL A 431 -5.59 5.83 18.32
N SER A 432 -5.74 7.09 17.94
CA SER A 432 -5.78 7.51 16.53
C SER A 432 -4.41 8.06 16.14
N TYR A 433 -3.96 7.61 14.97
CA TYR A 433 -2.75 8.06 14.30
C TYR A 433 -3.10 8.96 13.10
N GLU A 434 -4.27 9.59 13.11
CA GLU A 434 -4.72 10.43 12.00
C GLU A 434 -3.72 11.57 11.75
N GLY A 435 -3.21 11.63 10.52
CA GLY A 435 -2.17 12.57 10.13
C GLY A 435 -0.79 12.29 10.72
N PHE A 436 -0.54 11.15 11.36
CA PHE A 436 0.83 10.74 11.67
C PHE A 436 1.54 10.29 10.38
N GLN A 437 2.84 10.58 10.32
CA GLN A 437 3.71 10.17 9.22
C GLN A 437 4.90 9.38 9.77
N VAL A 438 5.50 8.52 8.96
CA VAL A 438 6.82 7.95 9.25
C VAL A 438 7.83 8.59 8.32
N TRP A 439 8.88 9.18 8.90
CA TRP A 439 9.95 9.83 8.17
C TRP A 439 11.23 9.01 8.28
N ARG A 440 11.94 8.82 7.17
CA ARG A 440 13.32 8.37 7.15
C ARG A 440 14.23 9.58 7.25
N LEU A 441 15.07 9.60 8.27
CA LEU A 441 16.14 10.57 8.47
C LEU A 441 17.43 9.98 7.90
N GLU A 442 18.09 10.67 6.97
CA GLU A 442 19.42 10.29 6.48
C GLU A 442 20.49 10.84 7.44
N VAL A 443 21.21 9.93 8.10
CA VAL A 443 22.08 10.28 9.23
C VAL A 443 23.45 9.62 9.10
N SER A 444 24.52 10.38 9.34
CA SER A 444 25.84 9.79 9.57
C SER A 444 26.01 9.36 11.02
N GLU A 445 26.96 8.47 11.29
CA GLU A 445 27.33 8.05 12.67
C GLU A 445 27.63 9.24 13.60
N GLU A 446 28.24 10.32 13.07
CA GLU A 446 28.52 11.53 13.86
C GLU A 446 27.25 12.34 14.18
N GLN A 447 26.19 12.20 13.39
CA GLN A 447 24.92 12.90 13.56
C GLN A 447 23.91 12.14 14.43
N LYS A 448 24.04 10.80 14.58
CA LYS A 448 23.13 9.97 15.39
C LYS A 448 22.91 10.50 16.81
N PRO A 449 23.94 10.93 17.58
CA PRO A 449 23.71 11.50 18.92
C PRO A 449 22.85 12.77 18.90
N ALA A 450 22.93 13.59 17.84
CA ALA A 450 22.11 14.78 17.70
C ALA A 450 20.66 14.43 17.36
N VAL A 451 20.43 13.40 16.53
CA VAL A 451 19.10 12.87 16.23
C VAL A 451 18.46 12.32 17.50
N ASN A 452 19.17 11.49 18.26
CA ASN A 452 18.67 10.89 19.49
C ASN A 452 18.26 11.97 20.51
N SER A 453 19.02 13.06 20.61
CA SER A 453 18.64 14.21 21.43
C SER A 453 17.34 14.88 20.97
N ILE A 454 17.07 14.94 19.66
CA ILE A 454 15.82 15.48 19.10
C ILE A 454 14.64 14.54 19.42
N LEU A 455 14.85 13.23 19.26
CA LEU A 455 13.82 12.22 19.56
C LEU A 455 13.47 12.23 21.04
N GLU A 456 14.46 12.33 21.93
CA GLU A 456 14.25 12.46 23.38
C GLU A 456 13.54 13.78 23.74
N GLU A 457 13.95 14.91 23.17
CA GLU A 457 13.34 16.23 23.43
C GLU A 457 11.85 16.25 23.10
N HIS A 458 11.48 15.60 21.99
CA HIS A 458 10.11 15.57 21.49
C HIS A 458 9.34 14.30 21.87
N ASN A 459 9.96 13.37 22.62
CA ASN A 459 9.42 12.06 22.96
C ASN A 459 8.85 11.33 21.73
N MET A 460 9.64 11.27 20.66
CA MET A 460 9.26 10.64 19.40
C MET A 460 9.47 9.13 19.45
N ASP A 461 8.62 8.41 18.72
CA ASP A 461 8.71 6.96 18.56
C ASP A 461 9.62 6.62 17.38
N GLU A 462 10.77 6.02 17.69
CA GLU A 462 11.70 5.47 16.71
C GLU A 462 11.19 4.11 16.23
N TRP A 463 11.03 3.98 14.93
CA TRP A 463 10.56 2.76 14.29
C TRP A 463 11.69 1.82 13.92
N GLY A 464 12.81 2.35 13.46
CA GLY A 464 13.98 1.54 13.12
C GLY A 464 15.20 2.40 12.89
N GLU A 465 16.36 1.78 12.96
CA GLU A 465 17.64 2.41 12.67
C GLU A 465 18.47 1.45 11.82
N GLY A 466 19.12 2.01 10.79
CA GLY A 466 20.17 1.36 10.05
C GLY A 466 21.50 2.08 10.20
N LYS A 467 22.46 1.66 9.40
CA LYS A 467 23.80 2.25 9.41
C LYS A 467 23.80 3.75 9.09
N ASP A 468 22.97 4.17 8.14
CA ASP A 468 22.93 5.54 7.60
C ASP A 468 21.54 6.17 7.60
N TRP A 469 20.59 5.59 8.33
CA TRP A 469 19.22 6.09 8.42
C TRP A 469 18.56 5.79 9.77
N ILE A 470 17.57 6.61 10.15
CA ILE A 470 16.67 6.39 11.29
C ILE A 470 15.24 6.68 10.84
N ASP A 471 14.31 5.76 11.08
CA ASP A 471 12.88 5.94 10.80
C ASP A 471 12.14 6.39 12.06
N VAL A 472 11.33 7.44 11.94
CA VAL A 472 10.68 8.08 13.09
C VAL A 472 9.22 8.37 12.81
N LEU A 473 8.36 8.07 13.78
CA LEU A 473 6.96 8.43 13.76
C LEU A 473 6.79 9.89 14.18
N VAL A 474 6.18 10.68 13.30
CA VAL A 474 6.03 12.13 13.46
C VAL A 474 4.56 12.47 13.69
N ASP A 475 4.25 12.91 14.92
CA ASP A 475 2.95 13.51 15.25
C ASP A 475 2.74 14.78 14.40
N PRO A 476 1.57 14.97 13.76
CA PRO A 476 1.27 16.16 12.96
C PRO A 476 1.49 17.48 13.70
N LYS A 477 1.31 17.50 15.03
CA LYS A 477 1.53 18.68 15.90
C LYS A 477 3.01 19.02 16.07
N LEU A 478 3.90 18.04 15.93
CA LEU A 478 5.34 18.20 16.14
C LEU A 478 6.10 18.48 14.84
N ARG A 479 5.52 18.21 13.66
CA ARG A 479 6.15 18.33 12.34
C ARG A 479 7.01 19.59 12.17
N HIS A 480 6.44 20.77 12.44
CA HIS A 480 7.18 22.02 12.24
C HIS A 480 8.39 22.16 13.17
N GLY A 481 8.25 21.75 14.44
CA GLY A 481 9.35 21.76 15.41
C GLY A 481 10.44 20.79 15.02
N VAL A 482 10.06 19.55 14.69
CA VAL A 482 10.99 18.49 14.26
C VAL A 482 11.73 18.90 12.99
N MET A 483 11.04 19.42 11.96
CA MET A 483 11.69 19.92 10.74
C MET A 483 12.71 21.02 11.02
N THR A 484 12.38 21.95 11.93
CA THR A 484 13.28 23.04 12.31
C THR A 484 14.54 22.49 13.00
N SER A 485 14.37 21.53 13.91
CA SER A 485 15.48 20.88 14.61
C SER A 485 16.38 20.08 13.67
N LEU A 486 15.81 19.31 12.75
CA LEU A 486 16.54 18.54 11.74
C LEU A 486 17.32 19.46 10.78
N ALA A 487 16.68 20.53 10.29
CA ALA A 487 17.31 21.49 9.40
C ALA A 487 18.49 22.23 10.07
N ALA A 488 18.36 22.59 11.35
CA ALA A 488 19.43 23.22 12.12
C ALA A 488 20.68 22.32 12.28
N LYS A 489 20.53 21.01 12.06
CA LYS A 489 21.59 19.99 12.12
C LYS A 489 22.00 19.46 10.75
N ALA A 490 21.46 20.02 9.67
CA ALA A 490 21.65 19.57 8.29
C ALA A 490 21.34 18.07 8.10
N ILE A 491 20.27 17.59 8.74
CA ILE A 491 19.76 16.22 8.58
C ILE A 491 18.67 16.25 7.50
N HIS A 492 18.81 15.43 6.47
CA HIS A 492 17.80 15.27 5.42
C HIS A 492 16.74 14.27 5.86
N SER A 493 15.49 14.47 5.44
CA SER A 493 14.40 13.54 5.74
C SER A 493 13.48 13.33 4.54
N SER A 494 13.00 12.10 4.36
CA SER A 494 11.97 11.73 3.39
C SER A 494 10.77 11.09 4.11
N ILE A 495 9.56 11.27 3.59
CA ILE A 495 8.37 10.62 4.15
C ILE A 495 8.26 9.21 3.57
N LEU A 496 8.31 8.19 4.43
CA LEU A 496 8.08 6.78 4.06
C LEU A 496 6.60 6.44 4.05
N ILE A 497 5.89 6.81 5.12
CA ILE A 497 4.46 6.55 5.28
C ILE A 497 3.76 7.90 5.44
N GLN A 498 2.91 8.22 4.46
CA GLN A 498 2.19 9.50 4.41
C GLN A 498 1.03 9.56 5.41
N ASP A 499 0.38 8.41 5.66
CA ASP A 499 -0.77 8.30 6.54
C ASP A 499 -0.75 6.96 7.28
N VAL A 500 -0.29 7.00 8.52
CA VAL A 500 -0.18 5.81 9.38
C VAL A 500 -1.56 5.28 9.74
N GLN A 501 -2.54 6.15 10.02
CA GLN A 501 -3.91 5.75 10.37
C GLN A 501 -4.55 4.95 9.25
N ARG A 502 -4.37 5.39 8.01
CA ARG A 502 -4.91 4.69 6.84
C ARG A 502 -4.41 3.25 6.73
N LEU A 503 -3.12 3.02 6.91
CA LEU A 503 -2.55 1.66 6.88
C LEU A 503 -3.10 0.79 8.03
N ILE A 504 -3.24 1.37 9.22
CA ILE A 504 -3.88 0.70 10.36
C ILE A 504 -5.33 0.31 10.02
N GLU A 505 -6.11 1.23 9.49
CA GLU A 505 -7.51 0.99 9.12
C GLU A 505 -7.66 -0.09 8.05
N GLN A 506 -6.78 -0.11 7.05
CA GLN A 506 -6.75 -1.16 6.02
C GLN A 506 -6.55 -2.56 6.65
N ASP A 507 -5.61 -2.69 7.57
CA ASP A 507 -5.37 -3.97 8.27
C ASP A 507 -6.58 -4.40 9.12
N PHE A 508 -7.14 -3.49 9.91
CA PHE A 508 -8.29 -3.81 10.78
C PHE A 508 -9.57 -4.08 9.98
N ALA A 509 -9.84 -3.34 8.91
CA ALA A 509 -11.01 -3.57 8.05
C ALA A 509 -10.96 -4.95 7.38
N ARG A 510 -9.77 -5.38 6.97
CA ARG A 510 -9.54 -6.71 6.40
C ARG A 510 -9.79 -7.82 7.42
N VAL A 511 -9.23 -7.72 8.64
CA VAL A 511 -9.48 -8.72 9.71
C VAL A 511 -10.95 -8.73 10.15
N ALA A 512 -11.64 -7.59 10.16
CA ALA A 512 -13.06 -7.52 10.53
C ALA A 512 -13.99 -8.31 9.59
N LYS A 513 -13.57 -8.54 8.33
CA LYS A 513 -14.31 -9.36 7.36
C LYS A 513 -14.12 -10.89 7.57
N LYS A 514 -13.20 -11.30 8.44
CA LYS A 514 -12.89 -12.71 8.73
C LYS A 514 -14.05 -13.37 9.50
N ASN A 515 -14.29 -14.66 9.23
CA ASN A 515 -15.37 -15.41 9.86
C ASN A 515 -15.07 -15.58 11.37
N LYS A 516 -16.01 -15.28 12.27
CA LYS A 516 -15.82 -15.24 13.74
C LYS A 516 -15.51 -16.58 14.42
N ALA A 517 -15.23 -17.65 13.66
CA ALA A 517 -14.74 -18.88 14.26
C ALA A 517 -13.29 -18.63 14.71
N LEU A 518 -12.97 -18.91 15.98
CA LEU A 518 -11.61 -18.85 16.53
C LEU A 518 -10.70 -19.87 15.84
N LYS A 519 -10.29 -19.58 14.60
CA LYS A 519 -9.50 -20.44 13.75
C LYS A 519 -8.35 -19.63 13.19
N ILE A 520 -7.14 -20.16 13.36
CA ILE A 520 -5.94 -19.57 12.80
C ILE A 520 -5.98 -19.55 11.27
N VAL A 521 -5.39 -18.51 10.69
CA VAL A 521 -5.21 -18.31 9.25
C VAL A 521 -3.78 -17.86 9.04
N PHE A 522 -3.03 -18.56 8.20
CA PHE A 522 -1.57 -18.39 8.09
C PHE A 522 -1.12 -17.37 7.02
N ASP A 523 -2.05 -16.86 6.22
CA ASP A 523 -1.86 -15.75 5.28
C ASP A 523 -2.47 -14.44 5.81
N ASP A 524 -2.70 -14.37 7.12
CA ASP A 524 -3.27 -13.21 7.81
C ASP A 524 -2.75 -13.10 9.25
N TYR A 525 -2.85 -11.91 9.85
CA TYR A 525 -2.66 -11.66 11.27
C TYR A 525 -3.83 -12.24 12.09
N ASN A 526 -3.52 -12.72 13.29
CA ASN A 526 -4.46 -13.43 14.15
C ASN A 526 -4.49 -12.80 15.54
N THR A 527 -5.66 -12.75 16.19
CA THR A 527 -5.74 -12.19 17.55
C THR A 527 -5.07 -13.10 18.56
N TRP A 528 -4.77 -12.58 19.77
CA TRP A 528 -4.26 -13.39 20.86
C TRP A 528 -5.13 -14.63 21.12
N GLU A 529 -6.45 -14.48 21.13
CA GLU A 529 -7.40 -15.56 21.41
C GLU A 529 -7.39 -16.64 20.33
N GLU A 530 -7.22 -16.24 19.06
CA GLU A 530 -7.08 -17.19 17.94
C GLU A 530 -5.78 -18.01 18.07
N ILE A 531 -4.68 -17.34 18.42
CA ILE A 531 -3.37 -17.97 18.63
C ILE A 531 -3.41 -18.91 19.84
N GLU A 532 -3.94 -18.45 20.97
CA GLU A 532 -4.06 -19.25 22.20
C GLU A 532 -4.91 -20.50 21.95
N ALA A 533 -6.06 -20.35 21.28
CA ALA A 533 -6.93 -21.47 20.95
C ALA A 533 -6.23 -22.48 20.01
N TYR A 534 -5.47 -22.00 19.03
CA TYR A 534 -4.68 -22.85 18.14
C TYR A 534 -3.63 -23.66 18.91
N LEU A 535 -2.78 -22.98 19.70
CA LEU A 535 -1.72 -23.63 20.47
C LEU A 535 -2.28 -24.66 21.46
N ALA A 536 -3.36 -24.32 22.17
CA ALA A 536 -4.03 -25.22 23.11
C ALA A 536 -4.61 -26.47 22.43
N GLY A 537 -4.97 -26.39 21.15
CA GLY A 537 -5.49 -27.51 20.36
C GLY A 537 -4.42 -28.49 19.88
N LEU A 538 -3.18 -28.04 19.67
CA LEU A 538 -2.11 -28.83 19.05
C LEU A 538 -1.81 -30.17 19.74
N PRO A 539 -1.65 -30.24 21.08
CA PRO A 539 -1.34 -31.51 21.75
C PRO A 539 -2.44 -32.58 21.62
N ALA A 540 -3.68 -32.18 21.33
CA ALA A 540 -4.78 -33.10 21.10
C ALA A 540 -4.84 -33.58 19.64
N SER A 541 -4.35 -32.78 18.69
CA SER A 541 -4.34 -33.11 17.26
C SER A 541 -3.04 -33.75 16.77
N ASP A 542 -1.93 -33.54 17.46
CA ASP A 542 -0.59 -33.96 17.03
C ASP A 542 0.28 -34.42 18.21
N ASP A 543 0.64 -35.70 18.21
CA ASP A 543 1.39 -36.36 19.30
C ASP A 543 2.87 -35.96 19.37
N ARG A 544 3.38 -35.26 18.35
CA ARG A 544 4.72 -34.65 18.34
C ARG A 544 4.79 -33.38 19.17
N THR A 545 3.64 -32.86 19.61
CA THR A 545 3.55 -31.56 20.29
C THR A 545 3.27 -31.68 21.78
N SER A 546 3.87 -30.79 22.57
CA SER A 546 3.50 -30.60 23.97
C SER A 546 3.51 -29.12 24.33
N LEU A 547 2.43 -28.65 24.96
CA LEU A 547 2.27 -27.25 25.35
C LEU A 547 2.42 -27.09 26.87
N VAL A 548 3.22 -26.14 27.30
CA VAL A 548 3.38 -25.76 28.71
C VAL A 548 3.26 -24.25 28.88
N SER A 549 2.69 -23.82 30.00
CA SER A 549 2.77 -22.42 30.42
C SER A 549 4.05 -22.20 31.21
N LEU A 550 4.88 -21.26 30.79
CA LEU A 550 6.10 -20.85 31.53
C LEU A 550 5.76 -20.03 32.78
N GLY A 551 4.55 -19.46 32.81
CA GLY A 551 4.08 -18.57 33.85
C GLY A 551 3.02 -17.60 33.34
N LYS A 552 2.74 -16.57 34.14
CA LYS A 552 1.69 -15.59 33.86
C LYS A 552 2.29 -14.22 33.55
N THR A 553 1.69 -13.51 32.61
CA THR A 553 1.97 -12.10 32.31
C THR A 553 1.44 -11.17 33.42
N VAL A 554 1.74 -9.87 33.33
CA VAL A 554 1.25 -8.85 34.28
C VAL A 554 -0.29 -8.76 34.35
N GLU A 555 -0.99 -9.00 33.24
CA GLU A 555 -2.46 -9.05 33.15
C GLU A 555 -3.02 -10.48 33.29
N GLY A 556 -2.17 -11.48 33.54
CA GLY A 556 -2.58 -12.84 33.91
C GLY A 556 -2.81 -13.81 32.74
N ARG A 557 -2.36 -13.48 31.52
CA ARG A 557 -2.32 -14.40 30.37
C ARG A 557 -1.19 -15.42 30.55
N ASP A 558 -1.34 -16.61 29.97
CA ASP A 558 -0.27 -17.62 29.99
C ASP A 558 0.82 -17.30 28.97
N LEU A 559 2.07 -17.57 29.34
CA LEU A 559 3.21 -17.59 28.41
C LEU A 559 3.36 -19.01 27.84
N TRP A 560 2.68 -19.28 26.73
CA TRP A 560 2.60 -20.59 26.11
C TRP A 560 3.88 -20.96 25.34
N GLN A 561 4.61 -21.94 25.85
CA GLN A 561 5.71 -22.61 25.14
C GLN A 561 5.23 -23.91 24.51
N LEU A 562 5.39 -24.03 23.20
CA LEU A 562 5.13 -25.24 22.43
C LEU A 562 6.43 -25.98 22.15
N LYS A 563 6.54 -27.24 22.52
CA LYS A 563 7.60 -28.14 22.07
C LYS A 563 7.11 -28.98 20.89
N ILE A 564 7.94 -29.13 19.85
CA ILE A 564 7.77 -30.07 18.74
C ILE A 564 8.94 -31.07 18.75
N SER A 565 8.65 -32.37 18.76
CA SER A 565 9.66 -33.43 18.81
C SER A 565 9.21 -34.72 18.13
N VAL A 566 10.13 -35.37 17.40
CA VAL A 566 9.91 -36.66 16.71
C VAL A 566 10.77 -37.80 17.29
N GLY A 567 11.25 -37.68 18.54
CA GLY A 567 12.07 -38.70 19.19
C GLY A 567 12.70 -38.23 20.49
N ALA A 568 13.51 -39.07 21.13
CA ALA A 568 14.17 -38.72 22.40
C ALA A 568 15.67 -38.45 22.23
N GLY A 569 16.24 -37.63 23.13
CA GLY A 569 17.70 -37.44 23.24
C GLY A 569 18.32 -36.46 22.25
N LYS A 570 17.50 -35.62 21.59
CA LYS A 570 17.95 -34.57 20.68
C LYS A 570 18.30 -33.29 21.43
N LYS A 571 19.19 -32.49 20.87
CA LYS A 571 19.47 -31.13 21.37
C LYS A 571 18.26 -30.22 21.09
N ALA A 572 18.11 -29.17 21.89
CA ALA A 572 17.00 -28.24 21.79
C ALA A 572 17.36 -27.01 20.94
N VAL A 573 16.40 -26.46 20.19
CA VAL A 573 16.50 -25.12 19.59
C VAL A 573 15.33 -24.30 20.11
N TRP A 574 15.64 -23.15 20.70
CA TRP A 574 14.63 -22.20 21.17
C TRP A 574 14.33 -21.19 20.06
N ILE A 575 13.04 -20.91 19.83
CA ILE A 575 12.57 -19.90 18.88
C ILE A 575 11.47 -19.08 19.56
N ASP A 576 11.70 -17.79 19.78
CA ASP A 576 10.65 -16.87 20.27
C ASP A 576 10.32 -15.78 19.27
N CYS A 577 9.08 -15.31 19.35
CA CYS A 577 8.53 -14.25 18.51
C CYS A 577 7.70 -13.29 19.35
N GLY A 578 7.58 -12.05 18.89
CA GLY A 578 6.59 -11.11 19.43
C GLY A 578 6.87 -10.66 20.87
N ILE A 579 8.15 -10.47 21.22
CA ILE A 579 8.53 -9.81 22.47
C ILE A 579 8.16 -8.31 22.43
N HIS A 580 8.25 -7.70 21.25
CA HIS A 580 7.63 -6.42 20.94
C HIS A 580 6.25 -6.63 20.32
N ALA A 581 5.24 -5.97 20.89
CA ALA A 581 3.85 -6.26 20.55
C ALA A 581 3.43 -5.83 19.14
N ARG A 582 3.93 -4.68 18.64
CA ARG A 582 3.58 -4.12 17.33
C ARG A 582 4.13 -4.88 16.12
N GLU A 583 5.09 -5.78 16.32
CA GLU A 583 5.85 -6.51 15.30
C GLU A 583 5.09 -7.74 14.79
N TRP A 584 3.84 -7.55 14.34
CA TRP A 584 2.87 -8.62 14.04
C TRP A 584 3.37 -9.71 13.08
N ILE A 585 4.30 -9.39 12.18
CA ILE A 585 4.89 -10.33 11.23
C ILE A 585 5.75 -11.40 11.94
N GLY A 586 6.33 -11.09 13.10
CA GLY A 586 7.08 -12.05 13.91
C GLY A 586 6.18 -13.18 14.41
N GLN A 587 5.06 -12.86 15.06
CA GLN A 587 4.08 -13.87 15.52
C GLN A 587 3.55 -14.69 14.33
N ALA A 588 3.18 -14.03 13.23
CA ALA A 588 2.66 -14.70 12.04
C ALA A 588 3.68 -15.68 11.44
N THR A 589 4.95 -15.29 11.35
CA THR A 589 6.04 -16.13 10.83
C THR A 589 6.32 -17.34 11.73
N CYS A 590 6.28 -17.17 13.05
CA CYS A 590 6.37 -18.28 14.00
C CYS A 590 5.24 -19.30 13.81
N LEU A 591 4.00 -18.82 13.68
CA LEU A 591 2.82 -19.68 13.55
C LEU A 591 2.80 -20.43 12.22
N TRP A 592 3.14 -19.75 11.12
CA TRP A 592 3.32 -20.40 9.81
C TRP A 592 4.39 -21.49 9.88
N GLY A 593 5.49 -21.23 10.59
CA GLY A 593 6.57 -22.21 10.81
C GLY A 593 6.14 -23.47 11.53
N ILE A 594 5.39 -23.30 12.62
CA ILE A 594 4.82 -24.42 13.38
C ILE A 594 3.95 -25.29 12.46
N ASP A 595 3.06 -24.66 11.68
CA ASP A 595 2.20 -25.38 10.73
C ASP A 595 3.01 -26.07 9.62
N PHE A 596 3.97 -25.37 9.02
CA PHE A 596 4.86 -25.90 7.98
C PHE A 596 5.60 -27.14 8.47
N LEU A 597 6.22 -27.09 9.64
CA LEU A 597 7.00 -28.19 10.20
C LEU A 597 6.14 -29.41 10.54
N LEU A 598 4.96 -29.20 11.14
CA LEU A 598 4.06 -30.30 11.47
C LEU A 598 3.49 -30.95 10.21
N ASN A 599 3.04 -30.16 9.24
CA ASN A 599 2.38 -30.67 8.04
C ASN A 599 3.34 -31.21 6.97
N ASN A 600 4.63 -30.86 7.02
CA ASN A 600 5.61 -31.27 6.00
C ASN A 600 6.72 -32.20 6.50
N TYR A 601 6.66 -32.66 7.75
CA TYR A 601 7.56 -33.71 8.24
C TYR A 601 7.34 -35.02 7.46
N GLY A 602 8.43 -35.59 6.91
CA GLY A 602 8.41 -36.78 6.07
C GLY A 602 8.18 -36.50 4.57
N SER A 603 7.80 -35.29 4.18
CA SER A 603 7.61 -34.89 2.78
C SER A 603 8.59 -33.80 2.33
N ASP A 604 8.84 -32.80 3.16
CA ASP A 604 9.86 -31.78 2.92
C ASP A 604 11.20 -32.18 3.54
N ALA A 605 12.27 -32.10 2.76
CA ALA A 605 13.59 -32.56 3.19
C ALA A 605 14.19 -31.68 4.30
N GLY A 606 13.94 -30.36 4.27
CA GLY A 606 14.42 -29.41 5.26
C GLY A 606 13.71 -29.56 6.60
N ALA A 607 12.37 -29.58 6.57
CA ALA A 607 11.54 -29.81 7.75
C ALA A 607 11.85 -31.16 8.42
N THR A 608 12.02 -32.21 7.61
CA THR A 608 12.37 -33.55 8.12
C THR A 608 13.75 -33.55 8.76
N ALA A 609 14.77 -33.01 8.09
CA ALA A 609 16.12 -32.95 8.63
C ALA A 609 16.20 -32.13 9.93
N LEU A 610 15.48 -31.01 10.00
CA LEU A 610 15.44 -30.17 11.20
C LEU A 610 14.82 -30.92 12.38
N LEU A 611 13.65 -31.53 12.21
CA LEU A 611 12.97 -32.25 13.27
C LEU A 611 13.69 -33.55 13.67
N ASP A 612 14.35 -34.24 12.73
CA ASP A 612 15.17 -35.41 13.03
C ASP A 612 16.40 -35.05 13.89
N ALA A 613 16.97 -33.86 13.68
CA ALA A 613 18.17 -33.41 14.38
C ALA A 613 17.87 -32.76 15.75
N TYR A 614 16.77 -32.00 15.87
CA TYR A 614 16.53 -31.13 17.01
C TYR A 614 15.12 -31.26 17.60
N ASP A 615 15.00 -30.96 18.90
CA ASP A 615 13.72 -30.62 19.54
C ASP A 615 13.50 -29.11 19.44
N LEU A 616 12.36 -28.67 18.91
CA LEU A 616 12.09 -27.25 18.74
C LEU A 616 11.17 -26.74 19.85
N TYR A 617 11.56 -25.66 20.51
CA TYR A 617 10.83 -25.00 21.59
C TYR A 617 10.41 -23.61 21.12
N PHE A 618 9.11 -23.44 20.84
CA PHE A 618 8.52 -22.19 20.37
C PHE A 618 7.89 -21.41 21.51
N LEU A 619 8.12 -20.10 21.54
CA LEU A 619 7.33 -19.11 22.28
C LEU A 619 6.75 -18.09 21.28
N PRO A 620 5.60 -18.39 20.64
CA PRO A 620 5.12 -17.61 19.49
C PRO A 620 4.67 -16.19 19.84
N VAL A 621 4.29 -15.95 21.10
CA VAL A 621 3.89 -14.63 21.60
C VAL A 621 4.56 -14.43 22.96
N ASN A 622 5.73 -13.81 22.96
CA ASN A 622 6.52 -13.55 24.16
C ASN A 622 5.91 -12.40 25.02
N ASN A 623 5.15 -11.50 24.40
CA ASN A 623 4.41 -10.43 25.07
C ASN A 623 2.88 -10.50 24.82
N PRO A 624 2.14 -11.45 25.42
CA PRO A 624 0.70 -11.61 25.19
C PRO A 624 -0.13 -10.38 25.54
N ASP A 625 0.23 -9.66 26.61
CA ASP A 625 -0.53 -8.49 27.06
C ASP A 625 -0.37 -7.32 26.11
N GLY A 626 0.86 -7.01 25.72
CA GLY A 626 1.13 -6.00 24.71
C GLY A 626 0.48 -6.37 23.38
N TYR A 627 0.60 -7.63 22.95
CA TYR A 627 0.01 -8.09 21.69
C TYR A 627 -1.51 -7.90 21.69
N ALA A 628 -2.20 -8.36 22.73
CA ALA A 628 -3.65 -8.13 22.86
C ALA A 628 -4.00 -6.63 22.84
N TYR A 629 -3.20 -5.78 23.50
CA TYR A 629 -3.40 -4.33 23.50
C TYR A 629 -3.29 -3.69 22.11
N THR A 630 -2.45 -4.24 21.22
CA THR A 630 -2.35 -3.77 19.83
C THR A 630 -3.60 -4.02 18.99
N TRP A 631 -4.42 -5.00 19.38
CA TRP A 631 -5.70 -5.27 18.72
C TRP A 631 -6.84 -4.42 19.28
N SER A 632 -6.81 -4.14 20.59
CA SER A 632 -7.91 -3.50 21.30
C SER A 632 -7.82 -1.97 21.32
N ASP A 633 -6.63 -1.40 21.55
CA ASP A 633 -6.50 0.02 21.93
C ASP A 633 -5.45 0.77 21.10
N ASP A 634 -4.22 0.25 20.99
CA ASP A 634 -3.09 0.97 20.39
C ASP A 634 -2.22 0.05 19.52
N ARG A 635 -2.43 0.13 18.20
CA ARG A 635 -1.76 -0.72 17.20
C ARG A 635 -0.23 -0.62 17.20
N LEU A 636 0.34 0.51 17.60
CA LEU A 636 1.79 0.73 17.58
C LEU A 636 2.45 0.53 18.95
N TRP A 637 1.70 0.00 19.92
CA TRP A 637 2.24 -0.36 21.23
C TRP A 637 3.35 -1.42 21.12
N ARG A 638 4.53 -1.15 21.70
CA ARG A 638 5.68 -2.06 21.69
C ARG A 638 5.83 -2.86 22.98
N LYS A 639 5.72 -2.19 24.13
CA LYS A 639 6.11 -2.66 25.46
C LYS A 639 5.16 -3.72 26.04
N ASN A 640 5.45 -4.24 27.24
CA ASN A 640 4.44 -4.96 28.02
C ASN A 640 3.38 -3.98 28.62
N ARG A 641 2.53 -4.45 29.54
CA ARG A 641 1.45 -3.64 30.13
C ARG A 641 1.62 -3.32 31.61
N ALA A 642 2.84 -3.42 32.14
CA ALA A 642 3.10 -3.16 33.55
C ALA A 642 2.85 -1.70 33.93
N SER A 643 2.37 -1.48 35.15
CA SER A 643 2.17 -0.14 35.70
C SER A 643 2.77 -0.07 37.10
N TYR A 644 3.62 0.95 37.32
CA TYR A 644 4.31 1.18 38.59
C TYR A 644 3.80 2.48 39.22
N PRO A 645 3.62 2.56 40.54
CA PRO A 645 3.02 3.73 41.20
C PRO A 645 3.74 5.07 40.94
N ASP A 646 5.06 5.04 40.75
CA ASP A 646 5.90 6.22 40.53
C ASP A 646 6.08 6.54 39.03
N ASN A 647 5.56 5.70 38.12
CA ASN A 647 5.67 5.89 36.68
C ASN A 647 4.48 6.66 36.11
N VAL A 648 4.78 7.56 35.18
CA VAL A 648 3.75 8.35 34.49
C VAL A 648 3.15 7.56 33.33
N CYS A 649 3.95 6.72 32.68
CA CYS A 649 3.54 5.88 31.55
C CYS A 649 3.67 4.39 31.89
N ALA A 650 2.81 3.58 31.29
CA ALA A 650 2.81 2.13 31.44
C ALA A 650 3.81 1.46 30.49
N GLY A 651 4.15 0.22 30.79
CA GLY A 651 4.92 -0.69 29.95
C GLY A 651 6.43 -0.57 30.11
N VAL A 652 7.09 -1.72 30.05
CA VAL A 652 8.54 -1.92 30.00
C VAL A 652 8.90 -2.61 28.68
N ASP A 653 10.01 -2.20 28.08
CA ASP A 653 10.61 -2.91 26.95
C ASP A 653 11.24 -4.21 27.47
N LEU A 654 10.59 -5.34 27.17
CA LEU A 654 11.02 -6.66 27.62
C LEU A 654 12.41 -7.03 27.06
N ASN A 655 12.79 -6.53 25.89
CA ASN A 655 14.11 -6.77 25.29
C ASN A 655 15.17 -5.75 25.78
N ARG A 656 14.88 -5.03 26.87
CA ARG A 656 15.80 -4.21 27.66
C ARG A 656 15.76 -4.57 29.15
N ASN A 657 15.08 -5.66 29.52
CA ASN A 657 14.76 -5.98 30.90
C ASN A 657 15.52 -7.21 31.45
N PHE A 658 16.21 -8.00 30.62
CA PHE A 658 16.93 -9.19 31.07
C PHE A 658 18.03 -8.88 32.09
N ASP A 659 18.33 -9.84 32.97
CA ASP A 659 19.41 -9.75 33.97
C ASP A 659 20.81 -10.00 33.36
N ASP A 660 21.13 -9.22 32.33
CA ASP A 660 22.43 -9.13 31.70
C ASP A 660 22.69 -7.68 31.28
N HIS A 661 23.77 -7.07 31.78
CA HIS A 661 24.17 -5.69 31.48
C HIS A 661 23.05 -4.62 31.68
N PHE A 662 22.18 -4.82 32.66
CA PHE A 662 21.03 -3.95 32.95
C PHE A 662 21.39 -2.47 33.13
N GLY A 663 20.66 -1.62 32.42
CA GLY A 663 20.89 -0.16 32.42
C GLY A 663 22.05 0.31 31.57
N GLY A 664 22.61 -0.57 30.73
CA GLY A 664 23.63 -0.22 29.73
C GLY A 664 23.11 0.61 28.55
N ALA A 665 23.91 0.69 27.49
CA ALA A 665 23.62 1.46 26.28
C ALA A 665 22.31 0.99 25.60
N GLY A 666 21.63 1.90 24.91
CA GLY A 666 20.37 1.60 24.21
C GLY A 666 19.16 1.36 25.13
N THR A 667 19.26 1.73 26.41
CA THR A 667 18.17 1.65 27.40
C THR A 667 17.77 3.03 27.92
N SER A 668 16.51 3.22 28.27
CA SER A 668 16.03 4.46 28.90
C SER A 668 15.58 4.24 30.35
N GLY A 669 15.85 5.21 31.21
CA GLY A 669 15.30 5.28 32.57
C GLY A 669 13.96 6.03 32.65
N ASN A 670 13.49 6.63 31.56
CA ASN A 670 12.22 7.36 31.49
C ASN A 670 11.08 6.37 31.19
N SER A 671 10.08 6.29 32.07
CA SER A 671 8.94 5.36 31.92
C SER A 671 8.09 5.59 30.67
N CYS A 672 8.14 6.79 30.09
CA CYS A 672 7.43 7.13 28.84
C CYS A 672 8.21 6.83 27.57
N SER A 673 9.46 6.40 27.69
CA SER A 673 10.25 5.96 26.54
C SER A 673 9.82 4.56 26.08
N GLU A 674 9.88 4.34 24.77
CA GLU A 674 9.65 3.01 24.15
C GLU A 674 10.77 2.02 24.49
N THR A 675 11.95 2.48 24.92
CA THR A 675 13.08 1.66 25.37
C THR A 675 13.24 1.67 26.90
N TYR A 676 12.15 1.97 27.63
CA TYR A 676 12.17 1.97 29.09
C TYR A 676 12.50 0.57 29.63
N ARG A 677 13.64 0.46 30.31
CA ARG A 677 14.16 -0.83 30.81
C ARG A 677 13.44 -1.40 32.02
N GLY A 678 12.53 -0.65 32.64
CA GLY A 678 11.91 -1.03 33.91
C GLY A 678 12.71 -0.59 35.15
N PRO A 679 12.16 -0.81 36.36
CA PRO A 679 12.77 -0.36 37.61
C PRO A 679 14.01 -1.16 38.03
N SER A 680 14.15 -2.42 37.57
CA SER A 680 15.28 -3.29 37.87
C SER A 680 15.40 -4.39 36.81
N ALA A 681 16.57 -5.04 36.75
CA ALA A 681 16.75 -6.27 35.97
C ALA A 681 15.67 -7.30 36.33
N ALA A 682 15.14 -7.96 35.29
CA ALA A 682 14.05 -8.92 35.35
C ALA A 682 12.87 -8.47 36.23
N SER A 683 12.49 -7.19 36.15
CA SER A 683 11.33 -6.68 36.90
C SER A 683 10.01 -7.25 36.41
N GLU A 684 9.92 -7.56 35.12
CA GLU A 684 8.69 -8.02 34.49
C GLU A 684 8.52 -9.54 34.64
N PRO A 685 7.32 -10.04 34.99
CA PRO A 685 7.08 -11.47 35.13
C PRO A 685 7.33 -12.22 33.82
N GLU A 686 7.05 -11.61 32.66
CA GLU A 686 7.36 -12.19 31.35
C GLU A 686 8.86 -12.47 31.21
N THR A 687 9.71 -11.46 31.47
CA THR A 687 11.16 -11.60 31.46
C THR A 687 11.64 -12.65 32.46
N GLN A 688 11.09 -12.67 33.68
CA GLN A 688 11.46 -13.64 34.72
C GLN A 688 11.20 -15.09 34.27
N HIS A 689 10.03 -15.34 33.68
CA HIS A 689 9.63 -16.67 33.22
C HIS A 689 10.46 -17.12 32.02
N VAL A 690 10.67 -16.23 31.04
CA VAL A 690 11.45 -16.53 29.83
C VAL A 690 12.92 -16.76 30.15
N GLN A 691 13.56 -15.89 30.94
CA GLN A 691 14.97 -16.03 31.30
C GLN A 691 15.23 -17.32 32.12
N ALA A 692 14.29 -17.70 32.99
CA ALA A 692 14.38 -18.95 33.76
C ALA A 692 14.27 -20.17 32.84
N ALA A 693 13.39 -20.12 31.83
CA ALA A 693 13.25 -21.18 30.84
C ALA A 693 14.50 -21.31 29.95
N ILE A 694 15.06 -20.19 29.49
CA ILE A 694 16.33 -20.17 28.73
C ILE A 694 17.46 -20.76 29.56
N THR A 695 17.63 -20.31 30.80
CA THR A 695 18.68 -20.82 31.71
C THR A 695 18.53 -22.33 31.97
N ALA A 696 17.30 -22.80 32.15
CA ALA A 696 17.04 -24.22 32.34
C ALA A 696 17.34 -25.06 31.09
N LEU A 697 17.10 -24.51 29.89
CA LEU A 697 17.33 -25.19 28.62
C LEU A 697 18.79 -25.14 28.17
N ALA A 698 19.57 -24.13 28.58
CA ALA A 698 20.92 -23.86 28.09
C ALA A 698 21.88 -25.08 28.02
N PRO A 699 21.92 -26.00 29.01
CA PRO A 699 22.78 -27.20 28.92
C PRO A 699 22.45 -28.14 27.74
N GLU A 700 21.19 -28.11 27.28
CA GLU A 700 20.65 -28.97 26.23
C GLU A 700 20.39 -28.20 24.93
N ALA A 701 20.46 -26.86 24.94
CA ALA A 701 20.26 -26.03 23.77
C ALA A 701 21.45 -26.10 22.80
N ALA A 702 21.14 -26.25 21.52
CA ALA A 702 22.07 -26.02 20.41
C ALA A 702 22.06 -24.54 20.00
N ALA A 703 20.87 -23.91 19.97
CA ALA A 703 20.72 -22.53 19.52
C ALA A 703 19.48 -21.84 20.10
N LEU A 704 19.47 -20.51 20.02
CA LEU A 704 18.33 -19.64 20.30
C LEU A 704 18.15 -18.63 19.17
N PHE A 705 16.91 -18.48 18.69
CA PHE A 705 16.51 -17.48 17.71
C PHE A 705 15.38 -16.62 18.29
N SER A 706 15.60 -15.30 18.37
CA SER A 706 14.56 -14.32 18.76
C SER A 706 14.16 -13.49 17.54
N ILE A 707 12.90 -13.57 17.14
CA ILE A 707 12.40 -13.02 15.88
C ILE A 707 11.62 -11.71 16.13
N HIS A 708 12.04 -10.69 15.40
CA HIS A 708 11.60 -9.30 15.44
C HIS A 708 11.24 -8.77 14.04
N SER A 709 10.76 -7.53 13.97
CA SER A 709 10.69 -6.77 12.71
C SER A 709 10.83 -5.29 13.01
N TYR A 710 11.29 -4.43 12.11
CA TYR A 710 11.65 -4.67 10.72
C TYR A 710 13.08 -4.17 10.48
N SER A 711 13.73 -4.65 9.42
CA SER A 711 14.93 -4.05 8.77
C SER A 711 15.68 -5.04 7.88
N GLN A 712 15.27 -6.32 7.83
CA GLN A 712 15.96 -7.39 7.10
C GLN A 712 17.39 -7.63 7.61
N LEU A 713 17.51 -7.92 8.92
CA LEU A 713 18.79 -8.15 9.59
C LEU A 713 18.84 -9.56 10.21
N TRP A 714 20.01 -10.18 10.19
CA TRP A 714 20.32 -11.42 10.91
C TRP A 714 21.50 -11.16 11.84
N MET A 715 21.24 -11.00 13.12
CA MET A 715 22.23 -10.49 14.08
C MET A 715 22.58 -11.52 15.14
N TYR A 716 23.73 -11.34 15.77
CA TYR A 716 24.20 -12.15 16.88
C TYR A 716 24.88 -11.27 17.96
N PRO A 717 25.21 -11.80 19.16
CA PRO A 717 25.89 -11.04 20.20
C PRO A 717 27.20 -10.35 19.75
N TYR A 718 27.61 -9.26 20.39
CA TYR A 718 26.94 -8.60 21.50
C TYR A 718 26.11 -7.39 21.05
N GLY A 719 25.04 -7.12 21.78
CA GLY A 719 24.31 -5.86 21.74
C GLY A 719 24.91 -4.81 22.67
N TYR A 720 25.28 -5.20 23.90
CA TYR A 720 25.70 -4.25 24.94
C TYR A 720 27.10 -3.62 24.73
N THR A 721 27.94 -4.23 23.88
CA THR A 721 29.33 -3.80 23.61
C THR A 721 29.67 -3.97 22.12
N SER A 722 30.65 -3.20 21.65
CA SER A 722 31.23 -3.34 20.30
C SER A 722 32.33 -4.41 20.22
N ASP A 723 32.69 -5.02 21.35
CA ASP A 723 33.55 -6.20 21.35
C ASP A 723 32.85 -7.38 20.66
N LEU A 724 33.63 -8.23 19.98
CA LEU A 724 33.11 -9.44 19.35
C LEU A 724 33.09 -10.62 20.34
N PRO A 725 32.09 -11.51 20.27
CA PRO A 725 32.13 -12.77 21.00
C PRO A 725 33.30 -13.65 20.54
N PRO A 726 33.86 -14.51 21.41
CA PRO A 726 34.96 -15.42 21.05
C PRO A 726 34.71 -16.30 19.81
N ASP A 727 33.44 -16.61 19.52
CA ASP A 727 32.98 -17.43 18.39
C ASP A 727 32.35 -16.63 17.24
N ALA A 728 32.59 -15.30 17.17
CA ALA A 728 32.05 -14.43 16.12
C ALA A 728 32.24 -14.96 14.68
N ALA A 729 33.40 -15.56 14.37
CA ALA A 729 33.66 -16.12 13.04
C ALA A 729 32.74 -17.31 12.70
N GLU A 730 32.34 -18.09 13.71
CA GLU A 730 31.40 -19.20 13.54
C GLU A 730 29.95 -18.70 13.47
N LEU A 731 29.60 -17.68 14.25
CA LEU A 731 28.30 -17.00 14.17
C LEU A 731 28.09 -16.32 12.82
N ASP A 732 29.12 -15.67 12.27
CA ASP A 732 29.12 -15.13 10.90
C ASP A 732 28.89 -16.23 9.87
N ARG A 733 29.55 -17.39 10.01
CA ARG A 733 29.38 -18.51 9.09
C ARG A 733 27.93 -19.01 9.07
N VAL A 734 27.34 -19.20 10.25
CA VAL A 734 25.93 -19.65 10.38
C VAL A 734 24.98 -18.59 9.82
N SER A 735 25.19 -17.31 10.16
CA SER A 735 24.38 -16.20 9.63
C SER A 735 24.46 -16.10 8.11
N ALA A 736 25.65 -16.24 7.53
CA ALA A 736 25.85 -16.20 6.08
C ALA A 736 25.09 -17.33 5.36
N ILE A 737 25.12 -18.55 5.90
CA ILE A 737 24.37 -19.70 5.35
C ILE A 737 22.86 -19.46 5.43
N GLY A 738 22.38 -18.97 6.57
CA GLY A 738 20.97 -18.65 6.76
C GLY A 738 20.49 -17.55 5.81
N VAL A 739 21.24 -16.45 5.70
CA VAL A 739 20.94 -15.34 4.80
C VAL A 739 20.99 -15.77 3.33
N GLU A 740 21.98 -16.57 2.91
CA GLU A 740 22.07 -17.08 1.53
C GLU A 740 20.84 -17.92 1.18
N ALA A 741 20.41 -18.82 2.07
CA ALA A 741 19.23 -19.65 1.86
C ALA A 741 17.94 -18.83 1.84
N LEU A 742 17.80 -17.83 2.73
CA LEU A 742 16.68 -16.90 2.76
C LEU A 742 16.61 -16.11 1.44
N THR A 743 17.69 -15.45 1.04
CA THR A 743 17.76 -14.65 -0.18
C THR A 743 17.49 -15.49 -1.44
N ALA A 744 17.85 -16.77 -1.45
CA ALA A 744 17.59 -17.65 -2.59
C ALA A 744 16.09 -17.90 -2.87
N VAL A 745 15.19 -17.67 -1.90
CA VAL A 745 13.74 -17.92 -2.08
C VAL A 745 13.10 -16.81 -2.91
N HIS A 746 13.22 -15.55 -2.46
CA HIS A 746 12.53 -14.39 -3.07
C HIS A 746 13.45 -13.25 -3.50
N GLY A 747 14.78 -13.40 -3.33
CA GLY A 747 15.75 -12.35 -3.64
C GLY A 747 15.88 -11.27 -2.56
N THR A 748 15.28 -11.46 -1.39
CA THR A 748 15.25 -10.46 -0.32
C THR A 748 16.63 -10.30 0.33
N PRO A 749 17.21 -9.09 0.30
CA PRO A 749 18.55 -8.87 0.85
C PRO A 749 18.51 -8.74 2.37
N TYR A 750 19.30 -9.56 3.07
CA TYR A 750 19.53 -9.40 4.51
C TYR A 750 20.98 -9.01 4.78
N GLN A 751 21.19 -8.14 5.77
CA GLN A 751 22.52 -7.90 6.34
C GLN A 751 22.71 -8.77 7.59
N TYR A 752 23.95 -9.09 7.94
CA TYR A 752 24.25 -9.84 9.15
C TYR A 752 25.51 -9.36 9.85
N GLY A 753 25.57 -9.59 11.17
CA GLY A 753 26.70 -9.21 12.01
C GLY A 753 26.34 -9.08 13.50
N PRO A 754 27.26 -8.57 14.33
CA PRO A 754 26.98 -8.31 15.74
C PRO A 754 25.92 -7.21 15.89
N VAL A 755 24.98 -7.35 16.83
CA VAL A 755 23.90 -6.37 17.08
C VAL A 755 24.45 -4.95 17.18
N SER A 756 25.44 -4.71 18.04
CA SER A 756 25.96 -3.36 18.34
C SER A 756 26.53 -2.60 17.13
N THR A 757 26.93 -3.30 16.07
CA THR A 757 27.55 -2.71 14.87
C THR A 757 26.72 -2.87 13.59
N THR A 758 25.73 -3.76 13.61
CA THR A 758 24.81 -3.97 12.50
C THR A 758 23.58 -3.06 12.61
N ILE A 759 23.10 -2.85 13.84
CA ILE A 759 22.01 -1.92 14.14
C ILE A 759 22.55 -0.79 15.03
N TYR A 760 22.51 -0.97 16.35
CA TYR A 760 22.98 -0.02 17.35
C TYR A 760 23.27 -0.74 18.69
N PRO A 761 24.05 -0.11 19.61
CA PRO A 761 24.27 -0.66 20.95
C PRO A 761 22.97 -0.83 21.75
N ALA A 762 22.71 -2.05 22.22
CA ALA A 762 21.51 -2.42 22.96
C ALA A 762 21.84 -3.40 24.09
N ALA A 763 21.70 -2.98 25.34
CA ALA A 763 21.93 -3.83 26.50
C ALA A 763 20.66 -4.56 26.96
N SER A 764 20.84 -5.67 27.71
CA SER A 764 19.75 -6.46 28.30
C SER A 764 18.81 -7.09 27.29
N THR A 765 19.37 -7.58 26.19
CA THR A 765 18.65 -8.28 25.13
C THR A 765 18.52 -9.77 25.44
N THR A 766 17.51 -10.40 24.84
CA THR A 766 17.28 -11.85 24.94
C THR A 766 18.52 -12.64 24.51
N ILE A 767 19.16 -12.22 23.41
CA ILE A 767 20.29 -12.97 22.83
C ILE A 767 21.58 -12.80 23.65
N ASP A 768 21.86 -11.62 24.19
CA ASP A 768 23.03 -11.42 25.06
C ASP A 768 22.90 -12.24 26.35
N TYR A 769 21.69 -12.25 26.95
CA TYR A 769 21.40 -13.08 28.12
C TYR A 769 21.57 -14.59 27.82
N SER A 770 21.01 -15.05 26.70
CA SER A 770 21.10 -16.47 26.32
C SER A 770 22.55 -16.92 26.03
N TYR A 771 23.35 -16.03 25.43
CA TYR A 771 24.77 -16.26 25.20
C TYR A 771 25.54 -16.33 26.51
N ALA A 772 25.27 -15.40 27.44
CA ALA A 772 25.84 -15.42 28.79
C ALA A 772 25.44 -16.68 29.59
N ALA A 773 24.25 -17.24 29.32
CA ALA A 773 23.78 -18.51 29.90
C ALA A 773 24.43 -19.76 29.28
N GLY A 774 25.23 -19.60 28.22
CA GLY A 774 26.00 -20.68 27.57
C GLY A 774 25.40 -21.24 26.29
N ILE A 775 24.39 -20.58 25.70
CA ILE A 775 23.88 -20.91 24.37
C ILE A 775 24.72 -20.13 23.36
N ASN A 776 25.79 -20.74 22.84
CA ASN A 776 26.74 -20.01 21.99
C ASN A 776 26.11 -19.54 20.66
N TYR A 777 25.16 -20.28 20.10
CA TYR A 777 24.45 -19.93 18.86
C TYR A 777 23.17 -19.15 19.16
N SER A 778 23.31 -17.89 19.51
CA SER A 778 22.18 -16.99 19.78
C SER A 778 22.05 -15.94 18.70
N PHE A 779 20.86 -15.84 18.09
CA PHE A 779 20.61 -14.96 16.96
C PHE A 779 19.31 -14.16 17.16
N THR A 780 19.30 -12.94 16.62
CA THR A 780 18.10 -12.12 16.45
C THR A 780 17.87 -11.90 14.96
N LEU A 781 16.62 -12.05 14.50
CA LEU A 781 16.25 -11.70 13.14
C LEU A 781 15.31 -10.49 13.16
N GLU A 782 15.59 -9.48 12.34
CA GLU A 782 14.65 -8.41 12.00
C GLU A 782 14.07 -8.71 10.63
N LEU A 783 12.77 -9.05 10.56
CA LEU A 783 12.12 -9.47 9.32
C LEU A 783 11.88 -8.30 8.34
N ARG A 784 11.10 -8.56 7.28
CA ARG A 784 10.63 -7.55 6.33
C ARG A 784 9.85 -6.43 7.04
N ASP A 785 9.78 -5.23 6.47
CA ASP A 785 10.50 -4.75 5.27
C ASP A 785 11.67 -3.84 5.65
N THR A 786 12.03 -2.89 4.79
CA THR A 786 13.05 -1.87 5.06
C THR A 786 12.43 -0.49 5.23
N GLY A 787 11.20 -0.39 5.73
CA GLY A 787 10.51 0.86 6.09
C GLY A 787 9.39 1.32 5.15
N THR A 788 9.10 0.62 4.06
CA THR A 788 7.97 0.98 3.17
C THR A 788 6.64 0.90 3.93
N PHE A 789 6.49 -0.13 4.75
CA PHE A 789 5.36 -0.35 5.64
C PHE A 789 5.79 -0.45 7.10
N GLY A 790 7.05 -0.82 7.36
CA GLY A 790 7.57 -1.00 8.71
C GLY A 790 6.73 -2.03 9.48
N PHE A 791 6.18 -1.63 10.63
CA PHE A 791 5.33 -2.51 11.45
C PHE A 791 3.93 -2.78 10.85
N LEU A 792 3.54 -2.07 9.80
CA LEU A 792 2.24 -2.18 9.13
C LEU A 792 2.35 -2.99 7.82
N LEU A 793 3.24 -3.99 7.82
CA LEU A 793 3.49 -4.84 6.66
C LEU A 793 2.18 -5.52 6.21
N PRO A 794 1.77 -5.40 4.93
CA PRO A 794 0.52 -5.95 4.46
C PRO A 794 0.44 -7.48 4.60
N ALA A 795 -0.74 -8.01 4.90
CA ALA A 795 -0.93 -9.45 5.11
C ALA A 795 -0.48 -10.34 3.92
N ILE A 796 -0.53 -9.82 2.69
CA ILE A 796 -0.04 -10.54 1.50
C ILE A 796 1.47 -10.85 1.54
N GLU A 797 2.23 -10.12 2.35
CA GLU A 797 3.67 -10.33 2.56
C GLU A 797 3.95 -11.36 3.67
N ILE A 798 2.94 -11.84 4.41
CA ILE A 798 3.14 -12.82 5.50
C ILE A 798 3.75 -14.12 4.97
N VAL A 799 3.14 -14.74 3.96
CA VAL A 799 3.61 -16.02 3.43
C VAL A 799 4.99 -15.87 2.75
N PRO A 800 5.24 -14.87 1.88
CA PRO A 800 6.58 -14.63 1.35
C PRO A 800 7.65 -14.44 2.42
N THR A 801 7.35 -13.66 3.47
CA THR A 801 8.27 -13.44 4.60
C THR A 801 8.53 -14.74 5.36
N ALA A 802 7.49 -15.54 5.61
CA ALA A 802 7.62 -16.80 6.33
C ALA A 802 8.41 -17.84 5.53
N GLU A 803 8.13 -18.01 4.23
CA GLU A 803 8.83 -18.96 3.36
C GLU A 803 10.34 -18.71 3.33
N GLU A 804 10.77 -17.47 3.10
CA GLU A 804 12.20 -17.14 3.06
C GLU A 804 12.85 -17.24 4.44
N THR A 805 12.17 -16.80 5.49
CA THR A 805 12.68 -16.87 6.86
C THR A 805 12.91 -18.31 7.29
N TRP A 806 11.97 -19.21 7.00
CA TRP A 806 12.10 -20.62 7.35
C TRP A 806 13.14 -21.36 6.51
N ALA A 807 13.32 -21.00 5.24
CA ALA A 807 14.45 -21.49 4.46
C ALA A 807 15.79 -21.11 5.12
N GLY A 808 15.92 -19.85 5.56
CA GLY A 808 17.09 -19.36 6.27
C GLY A 808 17.31 -20.03 7.62
N LEU A 809 16.29 -20.09 8.48
CA LEU A 809 16.35 -20.73 9.79
C LEU A 809 16.73 -22.21 9.69
N ILE A 810 16.11 -22.97 8.79
CA ILE A 810 16.43 -24.39 8.58
C ILE A 810 17.90 -24.56 8.18
N ALA A 811 18.37 -23.77 7.21
CA ALA A 811 19.76 -23.85 6.74
C ALA A 811 20.76 -23.46 7.83
N GLY A 812 20.49 -22.36 8.56
CA GLY A 812 21.31 -21.88 9.66
C GLY A 812 21.39 -22.88 10.81
N ILE A 813 20.25 -23.42 11.25
CA ILE A 813 20.20 -24.41 12.35
C ILE A 813 20.93 -25.71 11.97
N LEU A 814 20.72 -26.21 10.76
CA LEU A 814 21.37 -27.43 10.29
C LEU A 814 22.87 -27.24 10.02
N ALA A 815 23.36 -26.00 9.94
CA ALA A 815 24.77 -25.70 9.86
C ALA A 815 25.49 -25.77 11.22
N ILE A 816 24.77 -25.89 12.33
CA ILE A 816 25.35 -25.96 13.68
C ILE A 816 25.98 -27.35 13.91
N PRO A 817 27.23 -27.43 14.44
CA PRO A 817 28.01 -28.67 14.57
C PRO A 817 27.47 -29.76 15.51
#